data_AF-A0A818R6V7-F1
#
_entry.id   AF-A0A818R6V7-F1
#
_cell.length_a   1.000
_cell.length_b   1.000
_cell.length_c   1.000
_cell.angle_alpha   90.00
_cell.angle_beta   90.00
_cell.angle_gamma   90.00
#
_symmetry.space_group_name_H-M   'P 1'
#
loop_
_entity.id
_entity.type
_entity.pdbx_description
1 polymer ?
#
loop_
_entity_poly.entity_id
_entity_poly.type
_entity_poly.pdbx_seq_one_letter_code
_entity_poly.pdbx_strand_id
1 'polypeptide(L)'
;MLWPTPDQLNATLAQAIGNLSTLDPKTCQWPDLNYSTRGPENWDPVLHMFRISTMTAALTVPGGRENDTVLLWAVHCALRVWIEQDWQNPNWWWNYIQDPLIATGIMLMLGVERMSSEEINAIITMSYRANWWIKDWGGGANLVWELQVQLYRGLATSNYSAVAQGFEVMWNTVQIQNLSTWGVQTDWSYHFHGPQILTGAYGDAWATNILHFHLATRGTQYALSQDRIDIFGRFLTEGDAWFTMGSVWTWGILGRVIDRGVHVWYTHLFPSDQLRALAMDVSSAYTAFALLDYADRLEHRHEARPLVGNRHFYTSDFQVHRRGNWTAALKMHSFRTIATECDNNENLNGEHIGDGVLNLYTRDAQYGSGEEYENIFALLDWKTINGITVEADTPLVRCNRGKLAMLNTTFVGGVSDGHYGTAIMDTAAHNLMAKRTWHFYDDFIIALANGIEDNTTALLQTTVASRLLPPADTAAVCIVIVYTIAGKFLFALLEKHREKLNCQEAYSKHMTEVTKVTPKLLAYIQYNVTSAILIFSTKKDNTKVADVIIGSMLYNYRVFVISTGSKYRHYEIVSKDMETSNMLHMLCYDCKDGPNTGAKLIFRAVYKLFGLANLAMCVDLIHEEIKAKFRWLNHKIGIIEGEKDLVVTKKDKALDNNKRPSTTDCNPVMNTNDKMIENENEARKLMPNNNIAHTHPIKINSNKETLHQRAAATKGKLLFKSAICR
;
A
#
# COMPACT_ATOMS: atom_id res chain seq x y z
N MET A 1 -2.02 -24.78 8.25
CA MET A 1 -1.81 -26.25 8.31
C MET A 1 -2.71 -26.83 9.38
N LEU A 2 -3.09 -28.11 9.27
CA LEU A 2 -3.87 -28.80 10.32
C LEU A 2 -2.97 -29.29 11.47
N TRP A 3 -1.77 -29.76 11.14
CA TRP A 3 -0.75 -30.13 12.12
C TRP A 3 0.22 -28.98 12.41
N PRO A 4 0.80 -28.92 13.64
CA PRO A 4 1.87 -27.99 13.98
C PRO A 4 3.16 -28.31 13.21
N THR A 5 4.08 -27.35 13.11
CA THR A 5 5.46 -27.63 12.71
C THR A 5 6.19 -28.46 13.77
N PRO A 6 7.31 -29.13 13.46
CA PRO A 6 8.10 -29.87 14.44
C PRO A 6 8.47 -29.04 15.68
N ASP A 7 8.83 -27.77 15.51
CA ASP A 7 9.19 -26.87 16.61
C ASP A 7 7.97 -26.48 17.48
N GLN A 8 6.78 -26.45 16.91
CA GLN A 8 5.53 -26.17 17.60
C GLN A 8 4.96 -27.39 18.35
N LEU A 9 5.36 -28.62 18.00
CA LEU A 9 4.79 -29.87 18.50
C LEU A 9 4.71 -29.91 20.03
N ASN A 10 5.81 -29.59 20.73
CA ASN A 10 5.83 -29.62 22.20
C ASN A 10 4.84 -28.62 22.83
N ALA A 11 4.67 -27.44 22.24
CA ALA A 11 3.71 -26.45 22.70
C ALA A 11 2.27 -26.90 22.44
N THR A 12 1.98 -27.47 21.26
CA THR A 12 0.66 -28.04 20.93
C THR A 12 0.30 -29.21 21.85
N LEU A 13 1.25 -30.10 22.16
CA LEU A 13 1.05 -31.20 23.11
C LEU A 13 0.76 -30.68 24.53
N ALA A 14 1.52 -29.69 25.01
CA ALA A 14 1.28 -29.08 26.32
C ALA A 14 -0.10 -28.40 26.39
N GLN A 15 -0.47 -27.64 25.34
CA GLN A 15 -1.75 -26.95 25.25
C GLN A 15 -2.94 -27.93 25.18
N ALA A 16 -2.82 -29.02 24.42
CA ALA A 16 -3.84 -30.05 24.35
C ALA A 16 -4.11 -30.72 25.71
N ILE A 17 -3.07 -30.95 26.51
CA ILE A 17 -3.23 -31.51 27.87
C ILE A 17 -3.73 -30.46 28.88
N GLY A 18 -3.41 -29.17 28.69
CA GLY A 18 -4.07 -28.08 29.39
C GLY A 18 -5.58 -28.03 29.12
N ASN A 19 -5.97 -28.10 27.85
CA ASN A 19 -7.37 -28.15 27.43
C ASN A 19 -8.08 -29.40 27.97
N LEU A 20 -7.44 -30.57 27.91
CA LEU A 20 -7.99 -31.82 28.45
C LEU A 20 -8.22 -31.75 29.96
N SER A 21 -7.26 -31.19 30.71
CA SER A 21 -7.35 -31.13 32.19
C SER A 21 -8.37 -30.12 32.72
N THR A 22 -8.85 -29.20 31.88
CA THR A 22 -9.83 -28.16 32.22
C THR A 22 -11.24 -28.41 31.65
N LEU A 23 -11.42 -29.46 30.85
CA LEU A 23 -12.73 -29.88 30.35
C LEU A 23 -13.56 -30.49 31.49
N ASP A 24 -14.80 -30.05 31.69
CA ASP A 24 -15.72 -30.73 32.62
C ASP A 24 -16.25 -32.02 31.98
N PRO A 25 -15.92 -33.22 32.52
CA PRO A 25 -16.31 -34.49 31.91
C PRO A 25 -17.80 -34.79 32.00
N LYS A 26 -18.59 -34.01 32.76
CA LYS A 26 -20.06 -34.16 32.84
C LYS A 26 -20.80 -33.38 31.77
N THR A 27 -20.34 -32.17 31.47
CA THR A 27 -20.98 -31.26 30.51
C THR A 27 -20.34 -31.28 29.14
N CYS A 28 -19.13 -31.85 29.00
CA CYS A 28 -18.31 -31.74 27.79
C CYS A 28 -18.01 -30.27 27.39
N GLN A 29 -18.03 -29.36 28.36
CA GLN A 29 -17.76 -27.93 28.16
C GLN A 29 -16.59 -27.47 29.03
N TRP A 30 -15.99 -26.34 28.65
CA TRP A 30 -14.95 -25.68 29.42
C TRP A 30 -15.58 -24.61 30.32
N PRO A 31 -15.53 -24.75 31.67
CA PRO A 31 -16.22 -23.83 32.58
C PRO A 31 -15.69 -22.39 32.57
N ASP A 32 -14.52 -22.14 32.00
CA ASP A 32 -13.90 -20.82 31.86
C ASP A 32 -14.36 -20.04 30.62
N LEU A 33 -15.14 -20.65 29.72
CA LEU A 33 -15.66 -19.99 28.51
C LEU A 33 -17.10 -19.48 28.72
N ASN A 34 -17.38 -18.22 28.36
CA ASN A 34 -18.73 -17.67 28.45
C ASN A 34 -19.56 -17.93 27.18
N TYR A 35 -20.22 -19.09 27.13
CA TYR A 35 -21.09 -19.51 26.03
C TYR A 35 -22.32 -18.61 25.77
N SER A 36 -22.59 -17.59 26.61
CA SER A 36 -23.66 -16.60 26.40
C SER A 36 -23.22 -15.34 25.63
N THR A 37 -21.92 -15.17 25.34
CA THR A 37 -21.40 -14.04 24.54
C THR A 37 -21.93 -14.08 23.10
N ARG A 38 -22.23 -12.90 22.53
CA ARG A 38 -22.86 -12.73 21.20
C ARG A 38 -22.29 -11.52 20.44
N GLY A 39 -21.14 -10.98 20.86
CA GLY A 39 -20.51 -9.86 20.16
C GLY A 39 -19.86 -10.32 18.86
N PRO A 40 -19.83 -9.50 17.79
CA PRO A 40 -19.14 -9.87 16.56
C PRO A 40 -17.64 -10.11 16.79
N GLU A 41 -17.02 -9.28 17.64
CA GLU A 41 -15.60 -9.38 18.02
C GLU A 41 -15.36 -10.11 19.35
N ASN A 42 -16.42 -10.30 20.15
CA ASN A 42 -16.36 -10.89 21.50
C ASN A 42 -17.30 -12.09 21.59
N TRP A 43 -16.75 -13.27 21.31
CA TRP A 43 -17.48 -14.52 21.14
C TRP A 43 -16.65 -15.73 21.61
N ASP A 44 -16.60 -15.91 22.94
CA ASP A 44 -15.93 -17.05 23.59
C ASP A 44 -16.27 -18.44 23.04
N PRO A 45 -17.50 -18.75 22.54
CA PRO A 45 -17.80 -20.05 21.95
C PRO A 45 -16.74 -20.56 20.97
N VAL A 46 -16.16 -19.74 20.09
CA VAL A 46 -15.17 -20.24 19.11
C VAL A 46 -13.91 -20.81 19.77
N LEU A 47 -13.58 -20.38 21.00
CA LEU A 47 -12.47 -20.94 21.77
C LEU A 47 -12.71 -22.43 22.08
N HIS A 48 -13.96 -22.88 22.18
CA HIS A 48 -14.32 -24.31 22.30
C HIS A 48 -13.83 -25.08 21.06
N MET A 49 -14.10 -24.57 19.85
CA MET A 49 -13.63 -25.19 18.60
C MET A 49 -12.11 -25.13 18.42
N PHE A 50 -11.46 -24.02 18.81
CA PHE A 50 -10.00 -23.97 18.83
C PHE A 50 -9.41 -25.00 19.79
N ARG A 51 -9.98 -25.20 20.98
CA ARG A 51 -9.52 -26.24 21.93
C ARG A 51 -9.69 -27.65 21.38
N ILE A 52 -10.82 -27.98 20.74
CA ILE A 52 -11.02 -29.27 20.05
C ILE A 52 -9.98 -29.44 18.94
N SER A 53 -9.76 -28.42 18.11
CA SER A 53 -8.77 -28.45 17.03
C SER A 53 -7.36 -28.72 17.55
N THR A 54 -6.93 -28.03 18.61
CA THR A 54 -5.63 -28.27 19.27
C THR A 54 -5.50 -29.69 19.81
N MET A 55 -6.53 -30.21 20.48
CA MET A 55 -6.54 -31.59 20.98
C MET A 55 -6.49 -32.62 19.85
N THR A 56 -7.21 -32.37 18.76
CA THR A 56 -7.23 -33.22 17.56
C THR A 56 -5.89 -33.22 16.85
N ALA A 57 -5.25 -32.05 16.70
CA ALA A 57 -3.91 -31.94 16.12
C ALA A 57 -2.87 -32.68 16.99
N ALA A 58 -2.91 -32.53 18.31
CA ALA A 58 -2.05 -33.26 19.24
C ALA A 58 -2.25 -34.79 19.20
N LEU A 59 -3.47 -35.25 18.96
CA LEU A 59 -3.79 -36.67 18.79
C LEU A 59 -3.24 -37.24 17.47
N THR A 60 -3.30 -36.47 16.39
CA THR A 60 -3.14 -36.99 15.01
C THR A 60 -1.79 -36.66 14.35
N VAL A 61 -1.05 -35.67 14.86
CA VAL A 61 0.28 -35.32 14.35
C VAL A 61 1.28 -36.47 14.55
N PRO A 62 2.17 -36.76 13.59
CA PRO A 62 3.25 -37.74 13.77
C PRO A 62 4.11 -37.42 14.99
N GLY A 63 4.34 -38.42 15.85
CA GLY A 63 5.02 -38.23 17.14
C GLY A 63 4.16 -37.62 18.25
N GLY A 64 2.86 -37.42 18.00
CA GLY A 64 1.87 -36.96 18.97
C GLY A 64 1.30 -38.07 19.86
N ARG A 65 -0.01 -37.98 20.14
CA ARG A 65 -0.73 -38.79 21.14
C ARG A 65 -1.78 -39.74 20.57
N GLU A 66 -1.49 -40.38 19.44
CA GLU A 66 -2.44 -41.22 18.67
C GLU A 66 -3.26 -42.24 19.49
N ASN A 67 -2.62 -42.84 20.50
CA ASN A 67 -3.17 -43.86 21.40
C ASN A 67 -3.79 -43.32 22.70
N ASP A 68 -3.87 -42.00 22.89
CA ASP A 68 -4.46 -41.37 24.08
C ASP A 68 -5.99 -41.41 24.01
N THR A 69 -6.57 -42.49 24.53
CA THR A 69 -8.02 -42.75 24.48
C THR A 69 -8.83 -41.74 25.29
N VAL A 70 -8.23 -41.10 26.31
CA VAL A 70 -8.88 -40.07 27.12
C VAL A 70 -8.94 -38.76 26.34
N LEU A 71 -7.86 -38.40 25.64
CA LEU A 71 -7.83 -37.25 24.73
C LEU A 71 -8.81 -37.44 23.55
N LEU A 72 -8.84 -38.63 22.93
CA LEU A 72 -9.80 -38.96 21.87
C LEU A 72 -11.26 -38.83 22.37
N TRP A 73 -11.58 -39.41 23.54
CA TRP A 73 -12.90 -39.29 24.14
C TRP A 73 -13.29 -37.83 24.39
N ALA A 74 -12.36 -37.00 24.89
CA ALA A 74 -12.59 -35.58 25.14
C ALA A 74 -12.88 -34.79 23.85
N VAL A 75 -12.20 -35.12 22.74
CA VAL A 75 -12.47 -34.55 21.41
C VAL A 75 -13.92 -34.82 20.99
N HIS A 76 -14.39 -36.06 21.02
CA HIS A 76 -15.78 -36.41 20.66
C HIS A 76 -16.82 -35.83 21.64
N CYS A 77 -16.52 -35.88 22.94
CA CYS A 77 -17.35 -35.32 24.02
C CYS A 77 -17.65 -33.84 23.73
N ALA A 78 -16.63 -33.02 23.52
CA ALA A 78 -16.77 -31.60 23.22
C ALA A 78 -17.36 -31.34 21.82
N LEU A 79 -16.88 -32.03 20.78
CA LEU A 79 -17.36 -31.86 19.39
C LEU A 79 -18.88 -32.07 19.28
N ARG A 80 -19.41 -33.08 19.97
CA ARG A 80 -20.87 -33.31 20.06
C ARG A 80 -21.61 -32.10 20.62
N VAL A 81 -21.09 -31.45 21.67
CA VAL A 81 -21.72 -30.24 22.24
C VAL A 81 -21.76 -29.11 21.21
N TRP A 82 -20.66 -28.88 20.48
CA TRP A 82 -20.65 -27.88 19.41
C TRP A 82 -21.73 -28.16 18.34
N ILE A 83 -21.84 -29.43 17.92
CA ILE A 83 -22.84 -29.89 16.94
C ILE A 83 -24.28 -29.73 17.46
N GLU A 84 -24.54 -30.08 18.72
CA GLU A 84 -25.87 -29.99 19.34
C GLU A 84 -26.33 -28.53 19.58
N GLN A 85 -25.39 -27.64 19.90
CA GLN A 85 -25.70 -26.23 20.23
C GLN A 85 -25.69 -25.32 19.00
N ASP A 86 -24.90 -25.64 17.98
CA ASP A 86 -24.71 -24.86 16.75
C ASP A 86 -24.61 -23.35 17.00
N TRP A 87 -23.70 -22.94 17.90
CA TRP A 87 -23.52 -21.53 18.22
C TRP A 87 -23.12 -20.75 16.97
N GLN A 88 -23.78 -19.60 16.74
CA GLN A 88 -23.50 -18.71 15.61
C GLN A 88 -23.17 -17.30 16.10
N ASN A 89 -22.31 -16.62 15.35
CA ASN A 89 -21.88 -15.24 15.55
C ASN A 89 -22.66 -14.28 14.62
N PRO A 90 -22.98 -13.03 15.02
CA PRO A 90 -23.58 -12.04 14.11
C PRO A 90 -22.72 -11.66 12.90
N ASN A 91 -21.40 -11.76 12.99
CA ASN A 91 -20.48 -11.66 11.86
C ASN A 91 -20.47 -12.98 11.09
N TRP A 92 -20.98 -12.94 9.86
CA TRP A 92 -21.13 -14.08 8.95
C TRP A 92 -19.84 -14.88 8.73
N TRP A 93 -18.66 -14.24 8.83
CA TRP A 93 -17.37 -14.88 8.51
C TRP A 93 -17.09 -16.10 9.40
N TRP A 94 -17.49 -16.05 10.67
CA TRP A 94 -17.36 -17.20 11.57
C TRP A 94 -18.18 -18.40 11.08
N ASN A 95 -19.49 -18.20 10.88
CA ASN A 95 -20.43 -19.29 10.59
C ASN A 95 -20.24 -19.89 9.18
N TYR A 96 -19.73 -19.11 8.22
CA TYR A 96 -19.59 -19.50 6.80
C TYR A 96 -18.17 -19.96 6.45
N ILE A 97 -17.14 -19.45 7.15
CA ILE A 97 -15.74 -19.76 6.88
C ILE A 97 -15.09 -20.46 8.08
N GLN A 98 -14.99 -19.80 9.23
CA GLN A 98 -14.12 -20.26 10.31
C GLN A 98 -14.59 -21.56 10.98
N ASP A 99 -15.87 -21.67 11.35
CA ASP A 99 -16.39 -22.86 12.02
C ASP A 99 -16.44 -24.06 11.06
N PRO A 100 -16.93 -23.92 9.80
CA PRO A 100 -16.81 -24.97 8.79
C PRO A 100 -15.36 -25.41 8.53
N LEU A 101 -14.40 -24.50 8.56
CA LEU A 101 -12.98 -24.78 8.34
C LEU A 101 -12.36 -25.59 9.49
N ILE A 102 -12.71 -25.26 10.74
CA ILE A 102 -12.28 -26.04 11.91
C ILE A 102 -12.95 -27.42 11.90
N ALA A 103 -14.27 -27.47 11.69
CA ALA A 103 -15.05 -28.72 11.70
C ALA A 103 -14.58 -29.71 10.63
N THR A 104 -14.41 -29.24 9.39
CA THR A 104 -13.87 -30.08 8.29
C THR A 104 -12.40 -30.43 8.51
N GLY A 105 -11.62 -29.56 9.15
CA GLY A 105 -10.24 -29.84 9.57
C GLY A 105 -10.13 -30.95 10.62
N ILE A 106 -11.01 -30.94 11.65
CA ILE A 106 -11.12 -32.00 12.66
C ILE A 106 -11.49 -33.33 11.97
N MET A 107 -12.48 -33.32 11.07
CA MET A 107 -12.90 -34.51 10.33
C MET A 107 -11.79 -35.08 9.43
N LEU A 108 -10.99 -34.23 8.78
CA LEU A 108 -9.85 -34.67 7.97
C LEU A 108 -8.69 -35.19 8.84
N MET A 109 -8.46 -34.62 10.01
CA MET A 109 -7.40 -35.10 10.93
C MET A 109 -7.75 -36.43 11.60
N LEU A 110 -8.99 -36.59 12.08
CA LEU A 110 -9.41 -37.82 12.77
C LEU A 110 -9.56 -39.01 11.81
N GLY A 111 -9.93 -38.74 10.56
CA GLY A 111 -10.42 -39.77 9.65
C GLY A 111 -11.88 -40.14 9.96
N VAL A 112 -12.68 -40.37 8.93
CA VAL A 112 -14.11 -40.71 9.09
C VAL A 112 -14.31 -42.05 9.82
N GLU A 113 -13.32 -42.93 9.78
CA GLU A 113 -13.29 -44.22 10.49
C GLU A 113 -13.16 -44.10 12.02
N ARG A 114 -12.71 -42.95 12.54
CA ARG A 114 -12.67 -42.67 13.99
C ARG A 114 -13.89 -41.87 14.47
N MET A 115 -14.86 -41.56 13.61
CA MET A 115 -16.00 -40.69 13.92
C MET A 115 -17.34 -41.42 13.81
N SER A 116 -18.36 -40.91 14.52
CA SER A 116 -19.74 -41.40 14.39
C SER A 116 -20.40 -40.87 13.11
N SER A 117 -21.39 -41.61 12.61
CA SER A 117 -22.21 -41.19 11.46
C SER A 117 -22.90 -39.83 11.72
N GLU A 118 -23.29 -39.59 12.96
CA GLU A 118 -23.93 -38.37 13.44
C GLU A 118 -22.97 -37.16 13.31
N GLU A 119 -21.73 -37.29 13.80
CA GLU A 119 -20.70 -36.25 13.68
C GLU A 119 -20.35 -35.97 12.21
N ILE A 120 -20.15 -37.02 11.41
CA ILE A 120 -19.81 -36.89 9.97
C ILE A 120 -20.92 -36.13 9.24
N ASN A 121 -22.19 -36.53 9.43
CA ASN A 121 -23.32 -35.87 8.77
C ASN A 121 -23.52 -34.42 9.24
N ALA A 122 -23.29 -34.14 10.53
CA ALA A 122 -23.35 -32.78 11.05
C ALA A 122 -22.26 -31.87 10.47
N ILE A 123 -21.01 -32.34 10.42
CA ILE A 123 -19.89 -31.59 9.84
C ILE A 123 -20.08 -31.39 8.34
N ILE A 124 -20.55 -32.40 7.61
CA ILE A 124 -20.92 -32.27 6.20
C ILE A 124 -22.03 -31.20 6.04
N THR A 125 -23.06 -31.22 6.88
CA THR A 125 -24.14 -30.21 6.84
C THR A 125 -23.62 -28.80 7.12
N MET A 126 -22.78 -28.63 8.15
CA MET A 126 -22.12 -27.37 8.50
C MET A 126 -21.21 -26.86 7.38
N SER A 127 -20.50 -27.76 6.70
CA SER A 127 -19.59 -27.41 5.59
C SER A 127 -20.30 -26.78 4.38
N TYR A 128 -21.60 -27.02 4.20
CA TYR A 128 -22.38 -26.39 3.12
C TYR A 128 -22.72 -24.91 3.41
N ARG A 129 -22.36 -24.38 4.59
CA ARG A 129 -22.36 -22.93 4.86
C ARG A 129 -21.31 -22.18 4.03
N ALA A 130 -20.18 -22.83 3.73
CA ALA A 130 -19.15 -22.32 2.83
C ALA A 130 -19.63 -22.39 1.36
N ASN A 131 -20.64 -21.58 1.04
CA ASN A 131 -21.50 -21.71 -0.15
C ASN A 131 -20.99 -20.92 -1.37
N TRP A 132 -19.69 -21.04 -1.65
CA TRP A 132 -18.95 -20.32 -2.69
C TRP A 132 -19.55 -20.44 -4.11
N TRP A 133 -20.36 -21.47 -4.39
CA TRP A 133 -21.06 -21.64 -5.67
C TRP A 133 -22.36 -20.82 -5.79
N ILE A 134 -22.83 -20.20 -4.71
CA ILE A 134 -23.99 -19.29 -4.68
C ILE A 134 -23.52 -17.84 -4.50
N LYS A 135 -22.49 -17.64 -3.67
CA LYS A 135 -21.96 -16.33 -3.33
C LYS A 135 -20.82 -15.98 -4.26
N ASP A 136 -21.05 -15.08 -5.21
CA ASP A 136 -19.98 -14.56 -6.07
C ASP A 136 -18.99 -13.76 -5.22
N TRP A 137 -17.85 -14.39 -4.94
CA TRP A 137 -16.76 -13.81 -4.20
C TRP A 137 -15.81 -12.96 -5.07
N GLY A 138 -15.91 -13.00 -6.40
CA GLY A 138 -14.97 -12.31 -7.29
C GLY A 138 -13.50 -12.73 -7.20
N GLY A 139 -13.14 -13.61 -6.25
CA GLY A 139 -11.77 -14.07 -5.99
C GLY A 139 -11.33 -13.92 -4.52
N GLY A 140 -10.02 -14.09 -4.31
CA GLY A 140 -9.31 -13.76 -3.08
C GLY A 140 -9.61 -14.59 -1.82
N ALA A 141 -9.25 -14.05 -0.65
CA ALA A 141 -9.12 -14.81 0.61
C ALA A 141 -10.40 -15.56 1.01
N ASN A 142 -11.56 -14.88 0.99
CA ASN A 142 -12.84 -15.50 1.36
C ASN A 142 -13.17 -16.71 0.48
N LEU A 143 -12.93 -16.60 -0.83
CA LEU A 143 -13.14 -17.71 -1.76
C LEU A 143 -12.19 -18.87 -1.45
N VAL A 144 -10.88 -18.62 -1.28
CA VAL A 144 -9.93 -19.73 -1.05
C VAL A 144 -10.12 -20.39 0.31
N TRP A 145 -10.65 -19.69 1.32
CA TRP A 145 -11.05 -20.30 2.58
C TRP A 145 -12.32 -21.15 2.45
N GLU A 146 -13.36 -20.71 1.74
CA GLU A 146 -14.55 -21.56 1.48
C GLU A 146 -14.21 -22.77 0.60
N LEU A 147 -13.30 -22.63 -0.36
CA LEU A 147 -12.74 -23.75 -1.13
C LEU A 147 -11.92 -24.70 -0.24
N GLN A 148 -11.18 -24.19 0.75
CA GLN A 148 -10.46 -25.01 1.72
C GLN A 148 -11.41 -25.89 2.56
N VAL A 149 -12.58 -25.37 2.96
CA VAL A 149 -13.65 -26.17 3.60
C VAL A 149 -14.10 -27.32 2.68
N GLN A 150 -14.33 -27.03 1.39
CA GLN A 150 -14.69 -28.05 0.40
C GLN A 150 -13.57 -29.08 0.19
N LEU A 151 -12.31 -28.65 0.10
CA LEU A 151 -11.16 -29.53 -0.06
C LEU A 151 -11.02 -30.47 1.15
N TYR A 152 -11.10 -29.95 2.37
CA TYR A 152 -11.02 -30.77 3.59
C TYR A 152 -12.15 -31.80 3.68
N ARG A 153 -13.40 -31.38 3.43
CA ARG A 153 -14.54 -32.32 3.31
C ARG A 153 -14.29 -33.37 2.23
N GLY A 154 -13.87 -32.92 1.04
CA GLY A 154 -13.71 -33.78 -0.13
C GLY A 154 -12.64 -34.86 0.08
N LEU A 155 -11.51 -34.49 0.68
CA LEU A 155 -10.44 -35.40 1.06
C LEU A 155 -10.91 -36.40 2.12
N ALA A 156 -11.51 -35.93 3.22
CA ALA A 156 -11.98 -36.79 4.32
C ALA A 156 -13.06 -37.80 3.88
N THR A 157 -13.90 -37.43 2.92
CA THR A 157 -15.01 -38.27 2.41
C THR A 157 -14.68 -39.00 1.10
N SER A 158 -13.44 -38.94 0.60
CA SER A 158 -13.02 -39.47 -0.70
C SER A 158 -13.88 -38.98 -1.91
N ASN A 159 -14.46 -37.78 -1.82
CA ASN A 159 -15.21 -37.15 -2.89
C ASN A 159 -14.27 -36.40 -3.84
N TYR A 160 -13.57 -37.15 -4.69
CA TYR A 160 -12.57 -36.63 -5.62
C TYR A 160 -13.11 -35.62 -6.64
N SER A 161 -14.41 -35.65 -6.96
CA SER A 161 -15.06 -34.65 -7.82
C SER A 161 -15.12 -33.27 -7.13
N ALA A 162 -15.44 -33.24 -5.83
CA ALA A 162 -15.41 -32.01 -5.05
C ALA A 162 -13.97 -31.49 -4.85
N VAL A 163 -12.99 -32.39 -4.75
CA VAL A 163 -11.56 -32.03 -4.68
C VAL A 163 -11.09 -31.40 -6.00
N ALA A 164 -11.40 -32.03 -7.15
CA ALA A 164 -11.05 -31.51 -8.47
C ALA A 164 -11.61 -30.10 -8.70
N GLN A 165 -12.90 -29.91 -8.44
CA GLN A 165 -13.57 -28.61 -8.55
C GLN A 165 -12.98 -27.57 -7.59
N GLY A 166 -12.63 -27.97 -6.36
CA GLY A 166 -12.04 -27.07 -5.37
C GLY A 166 -10.71 -26.47 -5.85
N PHE A 167 -9.83 -27.32 -6.41
CA PHE A 167 -8.56 -26.87 -6.98
C PHE A 167 -8.73 -26.08 -8.28
N GLU A 168 -9.63 -26.50 -9.19
CA GLU A 168 -9.90 -25.76 -10.42
C GLU A 168 -10.29 -24.29 -10.15
N VAL A 169 -11.21 -24.06 -9.22
CA VAL A 169 -11.64 -22.71 -8.85
C VAL A 169 -10.54 -21.95 -8.10
N MET A 170 -9.80 -22.63 -7.21
CA MET A 170 -8.68 -22.00 -6.48
C MET A 170 -7.57 -21.53 -7.43
N TRP A 171 -7.17 -22.36 -8.40
CA TRP A 171 -6.12 -22.05 -9.37
C TRP A 171 -6.52 -20.96 -10.36
N ASN A 172 -7.82 -20.76 -10.60
CA ASN A 172 -8.32 -19.60 -11.36
C ASN A 172 -8.18 -18.26 -10.61
N THR A 173 -7.91 -18.26 -9.31
CA THR A 173 -7.56 -17.02 -8.59
C THR A 173 -6.11 -16.56 -8.84
N VAL A 174 -5.23 -17.45 -9.30
CA VAL A 174 -3.79 -17.21 -9.50
C VAL A 174 -3.51 -16.56 -10.86
N GLN A 175 -4.06 -15.36 -11.04
CA GLN A 175 -3.94 -14.62 -12.31
C GLN A 175 -3.94 -13.12 -12.10
N ILE A 176 -3.35 -12.41 -13.06
CA ILE A 176 -3.48 -10.96 -13.16
C ILE A 176 -4.95 -10.67 -13.51
N GLN A 177 -5.61 -9.90 -12.66
CA GLN A 177 -7.01 -9.57 -12.76
C GLN A 177 -7.22 -8.29 -13.56
N ASN A 178 -8.47 -8.01 -13.94
CA ASN A 178 -8.82 -6.74 -14.55
C ASN A 178 -8.68 -5.60 -13.54
N LEU A 179 -8.39 -4.39 -14.02
CA LEU A 179 -8.33 -3.20 -13.15
C LEU A 179 -9.62 -3.05 -12.33
N SER A 180 -9.44 -2.71 -11.05
CA SER A 180 -10.52 -2.54 -10.05
C SER A 180 -11.28 -3.82 -9.64
N THR A 181 -10.82 -5.01 -10.06
CA THR A 181 -11.32 -6.30 -9.54
C THR A 181 -10.38 -6.88 -8.47
N TRP A 182 -10.89 -7.74 -7.59
CA TRP A 182 -10.11 -8.26 -6.45
C TRP A 182 -9.06 -9.29 -6.90
N GLY A 183 -7.92 -9.32 -6.21
CA GLY A 183 -6.78 -10.19 -6.52
C GLY A 183 -5.56 -9.43 -7.02
N VAL A 184 -4.66 -10.15 -7.72
CA VAL A 184 -3.39 -9.62 -8.23
C VAL A 184 -3.62 -8.62 -9.36
N GLN A 185 -3.12 -7.39 -9.19
CA GLN A 185 -3.21 -6.30 -10.16
C GLN A 185 -2.07 -6.34 -11.19
N THR A 186 -2.19 -5.53 -12.26
CA THR A 186 -1.21 -5.45 -13.36
C THR A 186 0.15 -4.86 -12.96
N ASP A 187 0.27 -4.31 -11.75
CA ASP A 187 1.53 -3.82 -11.16
C ASP A 187 2.07 -4.74 -10.03
N TRP A 188 1.49 -5.93 -9.87
CA TRP A 188 1.78 -6.93 -8.82
C TRP A 188 1.35 -6.56 -7.41
N SER A 189 0.63 -5.46 -7.19
CA SER A 189 -0.09 -5.24 -5.93
C SER A 189 -1.30 -6.18 -5.81
N TYR A 190 -1.85 -6.35 -4.60
CA TYR A 190 -3.03 -7.18 -4.35
C TYR A 190 -4.18 -6.33 -3.81
N HIS A 191 -5.34 -6.42 -4.45
CA HIS A 191 -6.55 -5.69 -4.04
C HIS A 191 -7.61 -6.59 -3.43
N PHE A 192 -8.30 -6.09 -2.40
CA PHE A 192 -9.48 -6.75 -1.84
C PHE A 192 -10.48 -5.71 -1.29
N HIS A 193 -11.73 -6.11 -1.02
CA HIS A 193 -12.80 -5.20 -0.56
C HIS A 193 -13.03 -3.96 -1.45
N GLY A 194 -12.77 -4.10 -2.75
CA GLY A 194 -12.73 -3.04 -3.75
C GLY A 194 -11.29 -2.78 -4.22
N PRO A 195 -11.01 -1.61 -4.81
CA PRO A 195 -9.66 -1.22 -5.19
C PRO A 195 -8.87 -0.71 -3.97
N GLN A 196 -8.72 -1.54 -2.94
CA GLN A 196 -7.92 -1.26 -1.75
C GLN A 196 -6.70 -2.16 -1.75
N ILE A 197 -5.49 -1.59 -1.65
CA ILE A 197 -4.29 -2.40 -1.46
C ILE A 197 -4.32 -3.08 -0.09
N LEU A 198 -4.43 -4.41 -0.10
CA LEU A 198 -4.56 -5.27 1.07
C LEU A 198 -3.59 -6.47 1.03
N THR A 199 -2.44 -6.27 0.36
CA THR A 199 -1.37 -7.26 0.23
C THR A 199 -0.98 -7.89 1.57
N GLY A 200 -0.78 -7.09 2.63
CA GLY A 200 -0.28 -7.59 3.91
C GLY A 200 -1.35 -8.14 4.85
N ALA A 201 -2.58 -8.32 4.34
CA ALA A 201 -3.71 -8.86 5.11
C ALA A 201 -4.44 -9.94 4.30
N TYR A 202 -5.33 -9.52 3.39
CA TYR A 202 -6.11 -10.43 2.56
C TYR A 202 -5.27 -11.05 1.43
N GLY A 203 -4.24 -10.34 0.96
CA GLY A 203 -3.26 -10.88 0.01
C GLY A 203 -2.39 -11.97 0.63
N ASP A 204 -1.85 -11.75 1.83
CA ASP A 204 -1.03 -12.70 2.58
C ASP A 204 -1.81 -13.97 2.95
N ALA A 205 -3.05 -13.82 3.42
CA ALA A 205 -3.97 -14.94 3.64
C ALA A 205 -4.18 -15.77 2.35
N TRP A 206 -4.44 -15.10 1.22
CA TRP A 206 -4.60 -15.76 -0.06
C TRP A 206 -3.30 -16.46 -0.51
N ALA A 207 -2.15 -15.77 -0.45
CA ALA A 207 -0.85 -16.28 -0.84
C ALA A 207 -0.45 -17.50 0.02
N THR A 208 -0.72 -17.46 1.32
CA THR A 208 -0.52 -18.59 2.25
C THR A 208 -1.35 -19.81 1.84
N ASN A 209 -2.61 -19.62 1.47
CA ASN A 209 -3.46 -20.69 0.94
C ASN A 209 -2.91 -21.26 -0.37
N ILE A 210 -2.49 -20.41 -1.32
CA ILE A 210 -1.92 -20.85 -2.60
C ILE A 210 -0.59 -21.60 -2.42
N LEU A 211 0.35 -21.07 -1.61
CA LEU A 211 1.61 -21.75 -1.28
C LEU A 211 1.36 -23.12 -0.66
N HIS A 212 0.50 -23.19 0.36
CA HIS A 212 0.22 -24.44 1.07
C HIS A 212 -0.37 -25.51 0.15
N PHE A 213 -1.37 -25.14 -0.66
CA PHE A 213 -2.02 -26.09 -1.57
C PHE A 213 -1.19 -26.42 -2.81
N HIS A 214 -0.32 -25.52 -3.27
CA HIS A 214 0.67 -25.83 -4.30
C HIS A 214 1.55 -26.99 -3.81
N LEU A 215 2.15 -26.85 -2.63
CA LEU A 215 2.99 -27.90 -2.05
C LEU A 215 2.24 -29.20 -1.80
N ALA A 216 0.99 -29.14 -1.33
CA ALA A 216 0.16 -30.33 -1.09
C ALA A 216 -0.27 -31.07 -2.36
N THR A 217 -0.28 -30.40 -3.53
CA THR A 217 -0.72 -31.00 -4.81
C THR A 217 0.44 -31.41 -5.74
N ARG A 218 1.70 -31.10 -5.41
CA ARG A 218 2.88 -31.50 -6.19
C ARG A 218 2.91 -33.01 -6.46
N GLY A 219 3.11 -33.38 -7.72
CA GLY A 219 3.11 -34.78 -8.18
C GLY A 219 1.72 -35.43 -8.30
N THR A 220 0.64 -34.71 -8.03
CA THR A 220 -0.75 -35.19 -8.20
C THR A 220 -1.41 -34.63 -9.46
N GLN A 221 -2.56 -35.19 -9.85
CA GLN A 221 -3.40 -34.63 -10.93
C GLN A 221 -4.00 -33.23 -10.63
N TYR A 222 -3.87 -32.75 -9.38
CA TYR A 222 -4.41 -31.47 -8.93
C TYR A 222 -3.36 -30.35 -8.89
N ALA A 223 -2.13 -30.63 -9.33
CA ALA A 223 -1.01 -29.68 -9.28
C ALA A 223 -1.33 -28.38 -10.03
N LEU A 224 -0.86 -27.26 -9.47
CA LEU A 224 -0.91 -25.95 -10.11
C LEU A 224 -0.13 -25.97 -11.44
N SER A 225 -0.67 -25.37 -12.49
CA SER A 225 -0.01 -25.32 -13.80
C SER A 225 1.17 -24.36 -13.83
N GLN A 226 2.17 -24.63 -14.68
CA GLN A 226 3.44 -23.88 -14.70
C GLN A 226 3.26 -22.37 -14.94
N ASP A 227 2.32 -21.99 -15.81
CA ASP A 227 1.99 -20.59 -16.09
C ASP A 227 1.46 -19.86 -14.84
N ARG A 228 0.66 -20.54 -14.03
CA ARG A 228 0.14 -20.04 -12.75
C ARG A 228 1.23 -19.98 -11.68
N ILE A 229 2.11 -21.00 -11.61
CA ILE A 229 3.31 -21.01 -10.74
C ILE A 229 4.20 -19.80 -11.05
N ASP A 230 4.45 -19.52 -12.33
CA ASP A 230 5.31 -18.41 -12.77
C ASP A 230 4.66 -17.04 -12.50
N ILE A 231 3.34 -16.90 -12.69
CA ILE A 231 2.58 -15.70 -12.27
C ILE A 231 2.72 -15.49 -10.76
N PHE A 232 2.59 -16.54 -9.97
CA PHE A 232 2.61 -16.45 -8.51
C PHE A 232 3.99 -16.15 -7.94
N GLY A 233 5.04 -16.78 -8.47
CA GLY A 233 6.43 -16.45 -8.13
C GLY A 233 6.78 -14.99 -8.47
N ARG A 234 6.25 -14.46 -9.58
CA ARG A 234 6.37 -13.03 -9.91
C ARG A 234 5.55 -12.15 -8.97
N PHE A 235 4.33 -12.51 -8.62
CA PHE A 235 3.55 -11.76 -7.62
C PHE A 235 4.32 -11.61 -6.29
N LEU A 236 4.88 -12.70 -5.75
CA LEU A 236 5.65 -12.67 -4.50
C LEU A 236 6.93 -11.82 -4.59
N THR A 237 7.63 -11.85 -5.73
CA THR A 237 8.93 -11.16 -5.91
C THR A 237 8.80 -9.73 -6.43
N GLU A 238 7.72 -9.41 -7.15
CA GLU A 238 7.46 -8.10 -7.74
C GLU A 238 6.44 -7.27 -6.94
N GLY A 239 5.54 -7.91 -6.20
CA GLY A 239 4.64 -7.31 -5.22
C GLY A 239 5.20 -7.42 -3.81
N ASP A 240 4.91 -8.54 -3.14
CA ASP A 240 5.06 -8.71 -1.70
C ASP A 240 6.46 -8.33 -1.18
N ALA A 241 7.53 -8.83 -1.81
CA ALA A 241 8.90 -8.53 -1.45
C ALA A 241 9.26 -7.02 -1.45
N TRP A 242 8.57 -6.20 -2.24
CA TRP A 242 8.75 -4.75 -2.24
C TRP A 242 8.07 -4.08 -1.04
N PHE A 243 6.91 -4.59 -0.64
CA PHE A 243 6.16 -4.07 0.51
C PHE A 243 6.70 -4.56 1.87
N THR A 244 7.49 -5.63 1.90
CA THR A 244 8.14 -6.13 3.12
C THR A 244 9.42 -5.35 3.49
N MET A 245 9.51 -4.93 4.75
CA MET A 245 10.61 -4.18 5.37
C MET A 245 11.32 -5.12 6.35
N GLY A 246 12.43 -5.72 5.92
CA GLY A 246 13.02 -6.85 6.64
C GLY A 246 12.05 -8.05 6.65
N SER A 247 11.51 -8.40 7.82
CA SER A 247 10.51 -9.47 7.99
C SER A 247 9.05 -9.00 8.16
N VAL A 248 8.79 -7.68 8.22
CA VAL A 248 7.42 -7.13 8.43
C VAL A 248 6.85 -6.42 7.22
N TRP A 249 5.54 -6.45 7.05
CA TRP A 249 4.80 -5.66 6.07
C TRP A 249 4.89 -4.16 6.38
N THR A 250 5.02 -3.32 5.35
CA THR A 250 4.80 -1.87 5.53
C THR A 250 3.34 -1.62 5.92
N TRP A 251 3.09 -0.93 7.03
CA TRP A 251 1.74 -0.91 7.62
C TRP A 251 0.65 -0.30 6.73
N GLY A 252 1.03 0.49 5.72
CA GLY A 252 0.11 1.06 4.73
C GLY A 252 -0.66 0.02 3.90
N ILE A 253 -0.31 -1.26 3.91
CA ILE A 253 -0.99 -2.32 3.12
C ILE A 253 -1.77 -3.34 3.97
N LEU A 254 -1.98 -3.05 5.26
CA LEU A 254 -2.66 -3.93 6.21
C LEU A 254 -4.19 -3.70 6.31
N GLY A 255 -4.71 -2.63 5.71
CA GLY A 255 -6.11 -2.23 5.88
C GLY A 255 -6.43 -1.97 7.35
N ARG A 256 -7.58 -2.46 7.82
CA ARG A 256 -7.98 -2.29 9.21
C ARG A 256 -7.21 -3.14 10.23
N VAL A 257 -6.48 -4.18 9.79
CA VAL A 257 -5.71 -5.08 10.67
C VAL A 257 -4.62 -4.34 11.48
N ILE A 258 -4.27 -3.13 11.04
CA ILE A 258 -3.28 -2.22 11.64
C ILE A 258 -3.50 -1.89 13.13
N ASP A 259 -4.72 -2.00 13.67
CA ASP A 259 -4.99 -1.72 15.09
C ASP A 259 -4.99 -2.98 15.98
N ARG A 260 -4.79 -4.17 15.40
CA ARG A 260 -4.56 -5.40 16.16
C ARG A 260 -3.16 -5.37 16.75
N GLY A 261 -3.05 -4.91 17.99
CA GLY A 261 -1.78 -4.68 18.71
C GLY A 261 -0.96 -5.92 19.09
N VAL A 262 -0.70 -6.83 18.14
CA VAL A 262 0.16 -8.01 18.29
C VAL A 262 1.05 -8.12 17.06
N HIS A 263 2.39 -8.21 17.26
CA HIS A 263 3.40 -8.23 16.18
C HIS A 263 3.11 -9.20 15.02
N VAL A 264 2.48 -10.35 15.30
CA VAL A 264 2.14 -11.36 14.30
C VAL A 264 1.26 -10.85 13.15
N TRP A 265 0.47 -9.80 13.37
CA TRP A 265 -0.39 -9.19 12.34
C TRP A 265 0.35 -8.28 11.37
N TYR A 266 1.64 -8.03 11.62
CA TYR A 266 2.52 -7.24 10.75
C TYR A 266 3.56 -8.12 10.04
N THR A 267 3.56 -9.44 10.28
CA THR A 267 4.46 -10.43 9.66
C THR A 267 3.73 -11.34 8.67
N HIS A 268 4.49 -12.06 7.85
CA HIS A 268 3.97 -13.04 6.88
C HIS A 268 3.27 -14.23 7.55
N LEU A 269 2.14 -14.65 7.00
CA LEU A 269 1.40 -15.85 7.46
C LEU A 269 1.99 -17.16 6.90
N PHE A 270 2.74 -17.10 5.80
CA PHE A 270 3.46 -18.24 5.24
C PHE A 270 4.91 -18.31 5.75
N PRO A 271 5.46 -19.51 6.02
CA PRO A 271 6.86 -19.67 6.40
C PRO A 271 7.78 -19.64 5.16
N SER A 272 8.97 -19.06 5.33
CA SER A 272 10.00 -18.87 4.29
C SER A 272 10.36 -20.13 3.50
N ASP A 273 10.31 -21.32 4.10
CA ASP A 273 10.56 -22.58 3.38
C ASP A 273 9.55 -22.87 2.26
N GLN A 274 8.33 -22.32 2.31
CA GLN A 274 7.39 -22.44 1.20
C GLN A 274 7.80 -21.58 0.00
N LEU A 275 8.43 -20.41 0.24
CA LEU A 275 9.05 -19.63 -0.82
C LEU A 275 10.25 -20.37 -1.43
N ARG A 276 11.09 -21.02 -0.60
CA ARG A 276 12.22 -21.83 -1.09
C ARG A 276 11.77 -23.03 -1.90
N ALA A 277 10.67 -23.68 -1.50
CA ALA A 277 10.09 -24.78 -2.26
C ALA A 277 9.49 -24.30 -3.59
N LEU A 278 8.76 -23.18 -3.61
CA LEU A 278 8.27 -22.54 -4.84
C LEU A 278 9.42 -22.12 -5.78
N ALA A 279 10.55 -21.66 -5.24
CA ALA A 279 11.73 -21.29 -6.01
C ALA A 279 12.32 -22.46 -6.82
N MET A 280 12.07 -23.72 -6.43
CA MET A 280 12.48 -24.90 -7.17
C MET A 280 11.51 -25.27 -8.31
N ASP A 281 10.28 -24.73 -8.30
CA ASP A 281 9.21 -25.05 -9.23
C ASP A 281 8.97 -23.96 -10.29
N VAL A 282 9.41 -22.71 -10.07
CA VAL A 282 9.29 -21.63 -11.07
C VAL A 282 10.25 -21.81 -12.25
N SER A 283 9.80 -21.51 -13.47
CA SER A 283 10.61 -21.68 -14.70
C SER A 283 11.72 -20.63 -14.85
N SER A 284 11.51 -19.45 -14.27
CA SER A 284 12.42 -18.31 -14.36
C SER A 284 13.47 -18.36 -13.26
N ALA A 285 14.73 -18.66 -13.64
CA ALA A 285 15.86 -18.64 -12.72
C ALA A 285 16.03 -17.29 -11.97
N TYR A 286 15.68 -16.16 -12.61
CA TYR A 286 15.66 -14.85 -11.95
C TYR A 286 14.63 -14.81 -10.82
N THR A 287 13.44 -15.33 -11.06
CA THR A 287 12.34 -15.41 -10.07
C THR A 287 12.69 -16.38 -8.95
N ALA A 288 13.30 -17.53 -9.28
CA ALA A 288 13.81 -18.49 -8.30
C ALA A 288 14.81 -17.84 -7.33
N PHE A 289 15.84 -17.18 -7.85
CA PHE A 289 16.81 -16.49 -6.99
C PHE A 289 16.17 -15.35 -6.17
N ALA A 290 15.22 -14.61 -6.75
CA ALA A 290 14.51 -13.55 -6.02
C ALA A 290 13.62 -14.09 -4.89
N LEU A 291 13.01 -15.27 -5.06
CA LEU A 291 12.27 -15.98 -4.01
C LEU A 291 13.19 -16.48 -2.90
N LEU A 292 14.39 -16.99 -3.24
CA LEU A 292 15.40 -17.40 -2.26
C LEU A 292 15.92 -16.20 -1.44
N ASP A 293 16.33 -15.12 -2.10
CA ASP A 293 16.73 -13.88 -1.44
C ASP A 293 15.60 -13.31 -0.57
N TYR A 294 14.33 -13.49 -0.98
CA TYR A 294 13.18 -13.07 -0.18
C TYR A 294 13.01 -13.92 1.08
N ALA A 295 13.02 -15.25 0.95
CA ALA A 295 12.97 -16.19 2.08
C ALA A 295 14.08 -15.93 3.10
N ASP A 296 15.29 -15.63 2.63
CA ASP A 296 16.44 -15.34 3.49
C ASP A 296 16.32 -13.95 4.17
N ARG A 297 15.79 -12.92 3.51
CA ARG A 297 15.49 -11.61 4.16
C ARG A 297 14.42 -11.72 5.24
N LEU A 298 13.37 -12.54 5.03
CA LEU A 298 12.35 -12.81 6.05
C LEU A 298 12.91 -13.49 7.31
N GLU A 299 14.04 -14.18 7.18
CA GLU A 299 14.75 -14.83 8.28
C GLU A 299 15.94 -14.01 8.80
N HIS A 300 15.98 -12.70 8.51
CA HIS A 300 17.01 -11.78 8.99
C HIS A 300 18.45 -12.15 8.54
N ARG A 301 18.59 -12.88 7.43
CA ARG A 301 19.90 -13.32 6.91
C ARG A 301 20.57 -12.22 6.08
N HIS A 302 21.62 -11.61 6.63
CA HIS A 302 22.38 -10.53 6.01
C HIS A 302 23.16 -10.95 4.74
N GLU A 303 23.28 -12.24 4.47
CA GLU A 303 23.88 -12.80 3.25
C GLU A 303 22.96 -12.67 2.03
N ALA A 304 21.65 -12.52 2.25
CA ALA A 304 20.65 -12.35 1.20
C ALA A 304 20.91 -11.05 0.42
N ARG A 305 20.62 -11.02 -0.88
CA ARG A 305 20.81 -9.80 -1.65
C ARG A 305 19.76 -8.75 -1.25
N PRO A 306 20.16 -7.50 -0.99
CA PRO A 306 19.23 -6.43 -0.63
C PRO A 306 18.36 -6.06 -1.83
N LEU A 307 17.06 -5.87 -1.60
CA LEU A 307 16.16 -5.39 -2.65
C LEU A 307 16.27 -3.86 -2.71
N VAL A 308 16.87 -3.34 -3.78
CA VAL A 308 17.21 -1.92 -3.97
C VAL A 308 16.58 -1.39 -5.26
N GLY A 309 16.00 -0.19 -5.21
CA GLY A 309 15.43 0.48 -6.37
C GLY A 309 14.27 1.42 -6.02
N ASN A 310 13.42 1.70 -7.00
CA ASN A 310 12.17 2.40 -6.83
C ASN A 310 11.07 1.69 -7.63
N ARG A 311 9.85 1.64 -7.10
CA ARG A 311 8.69 1.07 -7.80
C ARG A 311 7.43 1.84 -7.42
N HIS A 312 6.69 2.29 -8.44
CA HIS A 312 5.37 2.88 -8.28
C HIS A 312 4.30 1.87 -8.69
N PHE A 313 3.39 1.57 -7.78
CA PHE A 313 2.24 0.69 -7.96
C PHE A 313 1.05 1.54 -8.39
N TYR A 314 0.94 1.77 -9.69
CA TYR A 314 0.01 2.72 -10.33
C TYR A 314 -1.47 2.33 -10.21
N THR A 315 -1.78 1.08 -9.87
CA THR A 315 -3.16 0.65 -9.55
C THR A 315 -3.53 0.92 -8.10
N SER A 316 -2.53 1.05 -7.22
CA SER A 316 -2.67 1.11 -5.76
C SER A 316 -2.38 2.49 -5.14
N ASP A 317 -2.01 3.48 -5.95
CA ASP A 317 -1.54 4.79 -5.49
C ASP A 317 -0.46 4.69 -4.39
N PHE A 318 0.49 3.78 -4.61
CA PHE A 318 1.56 3.47 -3.65
C PHE A 318 2.94 3.57 -4.32
N GLN A 319 3.97 4.03 -3.60
CA GLN A 319 5.35 4.05 -4.11
C GLN A 319 6.34 3.57 -3.04
N VAL A 320 7.19 2.63 -3.41
CA VAL A 320 8.29 2.12 -2.57
C VAL A 320 9.62 2.59 -3.15
N HIS A 321 10.51 3.08 -2.29
CA HIS A 321 11.89 3.39 -2.63
C HIS A 321 12.83 2.72 -1.64
N ARG A 322 13.68 1.81 -2.12
CA ARG A 322 14.56 0.98 -1.30
C ARG A 322 16.02 1.30 -1.58
N ARG A 323 16.82 1.38 -0.53
CA ARG A 323 18.28 1.49 -0.55
C ARG A 323 18.88 0.51 0.47
N GLY A 324 20.19 0.30 0.41
CA GLY A 324 20.84 -0.73 1.23
C GLY A 324 20.62 -0.58 2.74
N ASN A 325 20.48 0.67 3.22
CA ASN A 325 20.38 0.98 4.64
C ASN A 325 19.01 1.54 5.06
N TRP A 326 18.11 1.82 4.11
CA TRP A 326 16.83 2.47 4.40
C TRP A 326 15.80 2.20 3.29
N THR A 327 14.52 2.23 3.65
CA THR A 327 13.39 2.12 2.72
C THR A 327 12.32 3.15 3.07
N ALA A 328 11.75 3.78 2.05
CA ALA A 328 10.55 4.58 2.16
C ALA A 328 9.36 3.87 1.49
N ALA A 329 8.20 3.94 2.15
CA ALA A 329 6.92 3.50 1.61
C ALA A 329 5.92 4.65 1.70
N LEU A 330 5.53 5.17 0.55
CA LEU A 330 4.56 6.25 0.39
C LEU A 330 3.19 5.68 0.02
N LYS A 331 2.20 5.92 0.87
CA LYS A 331 0.79 5.65 0.59
C LYS A 331 0.06 6.93 0.23
N MET A 332 -0.63 6.91 -0.91
CA MET A 332 -1.52 7.98 -1.38
C MET A 332 -2.93 7.38 -1.58
N HIS A 333 -3.87 8.18 -2.05
CA HIS A 333 -5.16 7.71 -2.54
C HIS A 333 -5.69 8.64 -3.64
N SER A 334 -6.54 8.12 -4.51
CA SER A 334 -7.28 8.88 -5.52
C SER A 334 -8.69 8.33 -5.71
N PHE A 335 -9.46 8.92 -6.63
CA PHE A 335 -10.75 8.38 -7.09
C PHE A 335 -10.73 6.91 -7.56
N ARG A 336 -9.55 6.35 -7.87
CA ARG A 336 -9.39 4.96 -8.30
C ARG A 336 -9.35 3.97 -7.14
N THR A 337 -8.94 4.43 -5.95
CA THR A 337 -8.51 3.56 -4.84
C THR A 337 -9.32 3.82 -3.57
N ILE A 338 -9.42 2.82 -2.71
CA ILE A 338 -9.82 3.02 -1.32
C ILE A 338 -8.54 3.22 -0.51
N ALA A 339 -8.45 4.35 0.19
CA ALA A 339 -7.32 4.65 1.06
C ALA A 339 -7.20 3.62 2.21
N THR A 340 -8.27 3.45 2.99
CA THR A 340 -8.33 2.43 4.03
C THR A 340 -9.79 2.07 4.34
N GLU A 341 -9.98 0.87 4.85
CA GLU A 341 -11.23 0.41 5.44
C GLU A 341 -11.23 0.56 6.96
N CYS A 342 -12.44 0.55 7.52
CA CYS A 342 -12.68 0.47 8.94
C CYS A 342 -14.01 -0.27 9.12
N ASP A 343 -13.99 -1.42 9.77
CA ASP A 343 -15.17 -2.28 9.92
C ASP A 343 -14.96 -3.20 11.12
N ASN A 344 -15.99 -3.87 11.63
CA ASN A 344 -15.87 -4.73 12.83
C ASN A 344 -15.30 -4.00 14.07
N ASN A 345 -15.50 -2.68 14.15
CA ASN A 345 -14.89 -1.77 15.13
C ASN A 345 -13.34 -1.66 15.05
N GLU A 346 -12.74 -2.16 13.98
CA GLU A 346 -11.31 -2.08 13.66
C GLU A 346 -11.01 -0.79 12.86
N ASN A 347 -9.84 -0.19 13.12
CA ASN A 347 -9.27 1.00 12.47
C ASN A 347 -10.17 2.24 12.46
N LEU A 348 -10.85 2.50 13.59
CA LEU A 348 -11.81 3.59 13.74
C LEU A 348 -11.25 5.01 13.53
N ASN A 349 -9.92 5.18 13.68
CA ASN A 349 -9.21 6.46 13.59
C ASN A 349 -8.41 6.62 12.28
N GLY A 350 -8.51 5.67 11.33
CA GLY A 350 -7.63 5.56 10.16
C GLY A 350 -7.79 6.63 9.07
N GLU A 351 -8.45 7.76 9.34
CA GLU A 351 -8.83 8.76 8.33
C GLU A 351 -7.68 9.16 7.41
N HIS A 352 -6.55 9.59 7.98
CA HIS A 352 -5.45 10.15 7.20
C HIS A 352 -4.46 9.12 6.64
N ILE A 353 -4.76 7.81 6.69
CA ILE A 353 -3.87 6.75 6.15
C ILE A 353 -3.60 6.94 4.63
N GLY A 354 -4.52 7.59 3.90
CA GLY A 354 -4.37 7.86 2.47
C GLY A 354 -3.71 9.19 2.11
N ASP A 355 -3.43 10.09 3.06
CA ASP A 355 -3.16 11.51 2.77
C ASP A 355 -1.70 11.83 2.41
N GLY A 356 -1.03 10.91 1.73
CA GLY A 356 0.40 11.01 1.41
C GLY A 356 1.27 10.67 2.61
N VAL A 357 1.04 9.49 3.19
CA VAL A 357 1.76 8.95 4.34
C VAL A 357 3.12 8.40 3.88
N LEU A 358 4.22 8.98 4.36
CA LEU A 358 5.58 8.60 3.99
C LEU A 358 6.29 7.85 5.14
N ASN A 359 6.15 6.53 5.20
CA ASN A 359 6.81 5.72 6.22
C ASN A 359 8.28 5.50 5.89
N LEU A 360 9.15 5.61 6.91
CA LEU A 360 10.61 5.58 6.77
C LEU A 360 11.22 4.53 7.70
N TYR A 361 11.66 3.45 7.09
CA TYR A 361 12.36 2.33 7.72
C TYR A 361 13.86 2.56 7.57
N THR A 362 14.58 2.61 8.67
CA THR A 362 15.98 3.02 8.78
C THR A 362 16.82 2.13 9.71
N ARG A 363 16.17 1.40 10.62
CA ARG A 363 16.79 0.29 11.34
C ARG A 363 16.75 -0.94 10.46
N ASP A 364 17.89 -1.20 9.84
CA ASP A 364 18.15 -2.40 9.04
C ASP A 364 17.02 -2.77 8.06
N ALA A 365 16.57 -1.81 7.24
CA ALA A 365 15.34 -1.93 6.45
C ALA A 365 15.30 -3.07 5.40
N GLN A 366 16.38 -3.84 5.27
CA GLN A 366 16.48 -5.03 4.42
C GLN A 366 16.40 -6.35 5.22
N TYR A 367 16.79 -6.37 6.49
CA TYR A 367 16.90 -7.58 7.32
C TYR A 367 16.43 -7.43 8.78
N GLY A 368 15.87 -6.29 9.20
CA GLY A 368 15.35 -6.04 10.56
C GLY A 368 13.87 -6.40 10.74
N SER A 369 13.25 -5.91 11.82
CA SER A 369 11.83 -6.17 12.15
C SER A 369 10.92 -4.94 12.01
N GLY A 370 11.40 -3.84 11.41
CA GLY A 370 10.61 -2.63 11.17
C GLY A 370 10.17 -1.93 12.46
N GLU A 371 11.05 -1.92 13.45
CA GLU A 371 10.81 -1.52 14.85
C GLU A 371 10.36 -0.05 14.96
N GLU A 372 10.49 0.77 13.91
CA GLU A 372 9.98 2.14 13.81
C GLU A 372 8.47 2.25 14.05
N TYR A 373 7.72 1.19 13.74
CA TYR A 373 6.25 1.18 13.76
C TYR A 373 5.66 0.01 14.55
N GLU A 374 6.49 -0.82 15.17
CA GLU A 374 6.05 -1.95 15.98
C GLU A 374 5.10 -1.49 17.10
N ASN A 375 3.87 -2.00 17.10
CA ASN A 375 2.83 -1.74 18.10
C ASN A 375 2.53 -0.24 18.38
N ILE A 376 2.93 0.69 17.48
CA ILE A 376 2.79 2.13 17.72
C ILE A 376 1.33 2.62 17.67
N PHE A 377 0.44 1.92 16.97
CA PHE A 377 -0.89 2.42 16.58
C PHE A 377 -1.85 2.74 17.74
N ALA A 378 -1.63 2.14 18.91
CA ALA A 378 -2.35 2.48 20.15
C ALA A 378 -1.86 3.79 20.82
N LEU A 379 -0.65 4.26 20.47
CA LEU A 379 -0.01 5.48 20.96
C LEU A 379 0.10 6.58 19.90
N LEU A 380 -0.16 6.23 18.63
CA LEU A 380 -0.05 7.13 17.49
C LEU A 380 -1.16 8.18 17.52
N ASP A 381 -0.79 9.47 17.47
CA ASP A 381 -1.75 10.51 17.12
C ASP A 381 -2.01 10.43 15.60
N TRP A 382 -3.24 10.04 15.27
CA TRP A 382 -3.70 9.82 13.91
C TRP A 382 -3.76 11.10 13.06
N LYS A 383 -3.60 12.28 13.67
CA LYS A 383 -3.42 13.57 12.97
C LYS A 383 -1.95 13.97 12.78
N THR A 384 -1.00 13.22 13.33
CA THR A 384 0.45 13.48 13.18
C THR A 384 1.20 12.33 12.48
N ILE A 385 0.51 11.56 11.64
CA ILE A 385 1.11 10.47 10.86
C ILE A 385 2.25 10.99 9.95
N ASN A 386 3.25 10.15 9.65
CA ASN A 386 4.41 10.52 8.83
C ASN A 386 4.01 11.19 7.51
N GLY A 387 4.45 12.42 7.30
CA GLY A 387 4.32 13.15 6.05
C GLY A 387 2.98 13.87 5.83
N ILE A 388 1.89 13.55 6.53
CA ILE A 388 0.57 14.14 6.20
C ILE A 388 0.49 15.64 6.50
N THR A 389 -0.43 16.34 5.83
CA THR A 389 -0.85 17.70 6.20
C THR A 389 -2.32 17.67 6.56
N VAL A 390 -2.70 18.30 7.68
CA VAL A 390 -4.05 18.23 8.26
C VAL A 390 -4.48 19.56 8.89
N GLU A 391 -5.79 19.69 9.07
CA GLU A 391 -6.44 20.61 10.02
C GLU A 391 -6.28 20.04 11.45
N ALA A 392 -5.26 20.48 12.18
CA ALA A 392 -4.84 19.86 13.44
C ALA A 392 -5.83 20.05 14.60
N ASP A 393 -6.68 21.07 14.56
CA ASP A 393 -7.77 21.33 15.51
C ASP A 393 -9.12 20.72 15.09
N THR A 394 -9.25 20.24 13.85
CA THR A 394 -10.44 19.51 13.39
C THR A 394 -10.49 18.09 14.01
N PRO A 395 -11.65 17.62 14.52
CA PRO A 395 -11.81 16.25 15.00
C PRO A 395 -11.86 15.24 13.85
N LEU A 396 -11.28 14.04 14.06
CA LEU A 396 -11.36 12.94 13.10
C LEU A 396 -12.81 12.56 12.76
N VAL A 397 -13.05 12.23 11.49
CA VAL A 397 -14.30 11.65 11.01
C VAL A 397 -14.48 10.27 11.63
N ARG A 398 -15.55 10.11 12.41
CA ARG A 398 -15.92 8.80 12.96
C ARG A 398 -16.26 7.83 11.84
N CYS A 399 -15.52 6.73 11.76
CA CYS A 399 -15.86 5.59 10.91
C CYS A 399 -17.30 5.08 11.15
N ASN A 400 -18.02 4.77 10.08
CA ASN A 400 -19.30 4.04 10.14
C ASN A 400 -19.34 2.91 9.09
N ARG A 401 -18.77 1.75 9.45
CA ARG A 401 -18.81 0.45 8.74
C ARG A 401 -18.51 0.50 7.23
N GLY A 402 -17.24 0.28 6.91
CA GLY A 402 -16.76 -0.08 5.58
C GLY A 402 -15.65 0.83 5.08
N LYS A 403 -15.89 2.15 5.06
CA LYS A 403 -14.95 3.15 4.51
C LYS A 403 -15.04 4.47 5.27
N LEU A 404 -13.90 5.14 5.39
CA LEU A 404 -13.84 6.55 5.80
C LEU A 404 -14.21 7.46 4.62
N ALA A 405 -14.84 8.60 4.92
CA ALA A 405 -15.39 9.52 3.92
C ALA A 405 -14.31 10.47 3.38
N MET A 406 -13.35 9.92 2.64
CA MET A 406 -12.23 10.69 2.08
C MET A 406 -12.59 11.39 0.76
N LEU A 407 -11.98 12.56 0.51
CA LEU A 407 -12.23 13.38 -0.68
C LEU A 407 -11.33 12.94 -1.83
N ASN A 408 -11.91 12.18 -2.75
CA ASN A 408 -11.21 11.65 -3.92
C ASN A 408 -10.70 12.77 -4.86
N THR A 409 -9.39 12.83 -5.05
CA THR A 409 -8.74 13.68 -6.06
C THR A 409 -8.41 12.89 -7.34
N THR A 410 -8.15 13.59 -8.45
CA THR A 410 -7.89 12.99 -9.77
C THR A 410 -6.41 12.92 -10.15
N PHE A 411 -5.60 13.89 -9.70
CA PHE A 411 -4.19 13.98 -10.06
C PHE A 411 -3.29 13.34 -8.99
N VAL A 412 -3.17 12.01 -9.07
CA VAL A 412 -2.38 11.19 -8.15
C VAL A 412 -1.67 10.11 -8.94
N GLY A 413 -0.42 9.79 -8.59
CA GLY A 413 0.36 8.73 -9.21
C GLY A 413 1.86 8.98 -9.06
N GLY A 414 2.65 8.43 -9.98
CA GLY A 414 4.09 8.57 -9.95
C GLY A 414 4.78 7.99 -11.17
N VAL A 415 6.08 8.27 -11.26
CA VAL A 415 7.00 7.73 -12.28
C VAL A 415 8.17 7.06 -11.57
N SER A 416 8.69 6.00 -12.20
CA SER A 416 9.86 5.26 -11.76
C SER A 416 10.64 4.74 -12.96
N ASP A 417 11.97 4.76 -12.89
CA ASP A 417 12.86 4.08 -13.84
C ASP A 417 13.38 2.72 -13.30
N GLY A 418 12.85 2.29 -12.14
CA GLY A 418 13.31 1.11 -11.40
C GLY A 418 14.36 1.43 -10.32
N HIS A 419 14.97 2.62 -10.34
CA HIS A 419 16.04 3.00 -9.40
C HIS A 419 15.73 4.31 -8.65
N TYR A 420 15.32 5.35 -9.38
CA TYR A 420 14.80 6.62 -8.90
C TYR A 420 13.31 6.74 -9.22
N GLY A 421 12.65 7.76 -8.66
CA GLY A 421 11.27 8.05 -8.99
C GLY A 421 10.75 9.35 -8.44
N THR A 422 9.52 9.68 -8.81
CA THR A 422 8.76 10.81 -8.27
C THR A 422 7.31 10.42 -8.09
N ALA A 423 6.73 10.72 -6.93
CA ALA A 423 5.29 10.63 -6.66
C ALA A 423 4.65 12.01 -6.69
N ILE A 424 3.37 12.08 -7.04
CA ILE A 424 2.56 13.30 -7.04
C ILE A 424 1.17 12.97 -6.50
N MET A 425 0.62 13.85 -5.67
CA MET A 425 -0.73 13.75 -5.13
C MET A 425 -1.33 15.15 -4.96
N ASP A 426 -2.43 15.43 -5.64
CA ASP A 426 -3.39 16.42 -5.14
C ASP A 426 -4.09 15.81 -3.91
N THR A 427 -4.04 16.48 -2.77
CA THR A 427 -4.66 16.06 -1.50
C THR A 427 -5.86 16.94 -1.21
N ALA A 428 -6.96 16.32 -0.76
CA ALA A 428 -8.12 17.00 -0.21
C ALA A 428 -8.59 16.25 1.04
N ALA A 429 -8.75 16.96 2.16
CA ALA A 429 -9.27 16.43 3.41
C ALA A 429 -10.02 17.56 4.13
N HIS A 430 -11.27 17.33 4.53
CA HIS A 430 -12.15 18.39 5.06
C HIS A 430 -12.20 19.65 4.15
N ASN A 431 -11.58 20.76 4.57
CA ASN A 431 -11.47 22.03 3.84
C ASN A 431 -10.07 22.27 3.27
N LEU A 432 -9.07 21.55 3.78
CA LEU A 432 -7.69 21.54 3.31
C LEU A 432 -7.57 20.95 1.90
N MET A 433 -6.97 21.72 1.00
CA MET A 433 -6.43 21.27 -0.28
C MET A 433 -4.92 21.50 -0.32
N ALA A 434 -4.16 20.60 -0.94
CA ALA A 434 -2.72 20.78 -1.16
C ALA A 434 -2.23 20.01 -2.39
N LYS A 435 -1.18 20.50 -3.05
CA LYS A 435 -0.48 19.79 -4.13
C LYS A 435 0.86 19.28 -3.61
N ARG A 436 1.05 17.97 -3.65
CA ARG A 436 2.17 17.29 -2.99
C ARG A 436 3.04 16.55 -3.99
N THR A 437 4.35 16.64 -3.85
CA THR A 437 5.30 15.81 -4.63
C THR A 437 6.38 15.22 -3.72
N TRP A 438 6.87 14.04 -4.10
CA TRP A 438 8.00 13.39 -3.46
C TRP A 438 9.01 12.95 -4.51
N HIS A 439 10.26 13.37 -4.40
CA HIS A 439 11.34 13.02 -5.32
C HIS A 439 12.36 12.15 -4.57
N PHE A 440 12.62 10.95 -5.07
CA PHE A 440 13.36 9.92 -4.35
C PHE A 440 14.76 9.69 -4.94
N TYR A 441 15.80 9.91 -4.12
CA TYR A 441 17.23 9.79 -4.46
C TYR A 441 17.96 8.91 -3.43
N ASP A 442 19.25 8.61 -3.66
CA ASP A 442 19.99 7.60 -2.87
C ASP A 442 20.16 7.91 -1.38
N ASP A 443 20.43 9.17 -1.04
CA ASP A 443 20.67 9.61 0.33
C ASP A 443 19.50 10.41 0.93
N PHE A 444 18.51 10.78 0.11
CA PHE A 444 17.48 11.74 0.53
C PHE A 444 16.18 11.67 -0.29
N ILE A 445 15.09 12.10 0.35
CA ILE A 445 13.81 12.39 -0.29
C ILE A 445 13.56 13.90 -0.18
N ILE A 446 13.04 14.49 -1.26
CA ILE A 446 12.48 15.85 -1.24
C ILE A 446 10.96 15.71 -1.22
N ALA A 447 10.31 16.22 -0.18
CA ALA A 447 8.86 16.33 -0.10
C ALA A 447 8.45 17.80 -0.21
N LEU A 448 7.62 18.11 -1.20
CA LEU A 448 7.10 19.45 -1.46
C LEU A 448 5.59 19.50 -1.19
N ALA A 449 5.12 20.62 -0.65
CA ALA A 449 3.70 20.94 -0.56
C ALA A 449 3.46 22.40 -0.99
N ASN A 450 2.74 22.55 -2.11
CA ASN A 450 2.43 23.81 -2.77
C ASN A 450 0.91 24.00 -2.83
N GLY A 451 0.44 25.25 -2.91
CA GLY A 451 -1.00 25.53 -3.02
C GLY A 451 -1.78 24.94 -1.84
N ILE A 452 -1.23 25.08 -0.63
CA ILE A 452 -1.91 24.71 0.61
C ILE A 452 -2.99 25.77 0.84
N GLU A 453 -4.24 25.37 0.70
CA GLU A 453 -5.43 26.22 0.81
C GLU A 453 -6.39 25.60 1.83
N ASP A 454 -6.96 26.45 2.67
CA ASP A 454 -8.05 26.12 3.60
C ASP A 454 -8.96 27.35 3.65
N ASN A 455 -10.28 27.13 3.60
CA ASN A 455 -11.28 28.21 3.56
C ASN A 455 -11.84 28.57 4.95
N THR A 456 -11.30 27.96 6.01
CA THR A 456 -11.67 28.14 7.41
C THR A 456 -10.55 28.82 8.22
N THR A 457 -10.60 28.70 9.55
CA THR A 457 -9.56 29.19 10.47
C THR A 457 -8.73 28.07 11.09
N ALA A 458 -8.79 26.85 10.54
CA ALA A 458 -8.13 25.68 11.09
C ALA A 458 -6.58 25.79 11.14
N LEU A 459 -5.99 25.08 12.10
CA LEU A 459 -4.55 25.03 12.33
C LEU A 459 -3.88 24.03 11.39
N LEU A 460 -3.32 24.52 10.28
CA LEU A 460 -2.67 23.66 9.29
C LEU A 460 -1.28 23.15 9.71
N GLN A 461 -1.20 21.88 10.09
CA GLN A 461 0.05 21.19 10.47
C GLN A 461 0.50 20.22 9.37
N THR A 462 1.81 20.18 9.08
CA THR A 462 2.43 19.11 8.29
C THR A 462 3.39 18.36 9.20
N THR A 463 3.23 17.04 9.33
CA THR A 463 4.11 16.24 10.19
C THR A 463 5.25 15.65 9.38
N VAL A 464 6.49 15.84 9.83
CA VAL A 464 7.68 15.34 9.12
C VAL A 464 7.90 13.85 9.41
N ALA A 465 7.80 13.44 10.68
CA ALA A 465 7.89 12.06 11.10
C ALA A 465 7.15 11.86 12.43
N SER A 466 6.54 10.68 12.58
CA SER A 466 5.97 10.14 13.81
C SER A 466 6.21 8.63 13.79
N ARG A 467 7.14 8.19 14.64
CA ARG A 467 7.68 6.82 14.71
C ARG A 467 8.36 6.60 16.06
N LEU A 468 8.55 5.35 16.46
CA LEU A 468 9.28 5.03 17.68
C LEU A 468 10.73 5.52 17.60
N LEU A 469 11.20 6.14 18.68
CA LEU A 469 12.63 6.43 18.84
C LEU A 469 13.41 5.12 19.04
N PRO A 470 14.69 5.07 18.63
CA PRO A 470 15.58 4.01 19.07
C PRO A 470 15.78 4.09 20.60
N PRO A 471 16.17 2.97 21.27
CA PRO A 471 16.58 2.99 22.67
C PRO A 471 17.63 4.07 22.96
N ALA A 472 17.64 4.60 24.19
CA ALA A 472 18.39 5.80 24.56
C ALA A 472 19.91 5.73 24.29
N ASP A 473 20.47 4.53 24.25
CA ASP A 473 21.91 4.28 24.08
C ASP A 473 22.31 4.08 22.59
N THR A 474 21.36 4.20 21.67
CA THR A 474 21.59 4.05 20.22
C THR A 474 21.85 5.41 19.58
N ALA A 475 22.94 5.53 18.81
CA ALA A 475 23.35 6.79 18.18
C ALA A 475 22.22 7.40 17.33
N ALA A 476 21.83 8.64 17.64
CA ALA A 476 20.69 9.30 17.03
C ALA A 476 20.90 9.54 15.52
N VAL A 477 19.95 9.08 14.70
CA VAL A 477 19.89 9.43 13.28
C VAL A 477 19.48 10.90 13.15
N CYS A 478 20.42 11.78 12.79
CA CYS A 478 20.11 13.17 12.47
C CYS A 478 19.32 13.27 11.16
N ILE A 479 18.00 13.42 11.26
CA ILE A 479 17.18 13.96 10.17
C ILE A 479 17.49 15.46 10.05
N VAL A 480 18.33 15.83 9.09
CA VAL A 480 18.67 17.24 8.82
C VAL A 480 17.58 17.86 7.94
N ILE A 481 16.60 18.50 8.58
CA ILE A 481 15.52 19.24 7.91
C ILE A 481 16.04 20.62 7.50
N VAL A 482 16.08 20.91 6.19
CA VAL A 482 16.47 22.23 5.68
C VAL A 482 15.25 23.02 5.20
N TYR A 483 14.79 23.97 6.01
CA TYR A 483 13.73 24.93 5.64
C TYR A 483 14.26 25.99 4.67
N THR A 484 13.68 26.09 3.48
CA THR A 484 14.12 27.06 2.45
C THR A 484 13.24 28.30 2.41
N ILE A 485 13.38 29.18 3.42
CA ILE A 485 12.77 30.53 3.43
C ILE A 485 13.27 31.38 2.24
N ALA A 486 14.43 31.04 1.67
CA ALA A 486 15.01 31.69 0.50
C ALA A 486 14.11 31.71 -0.74
N GLY A 487 13.20 30.73 -0.90
CA GLY A 487 12.27 30.70 -2.04
C GLY A 487 11.43 31.97 -2.14
N LYS A 488 10.76 32.37 -1.05
CA LYS A 488 9.87 33.53 -1.02
C LYS A 488 10.63 34.86 -1.10
N PHE A 489 11.83 34.94 -0.52
CA PHE A 489 12.69 36.13 -0.60
C PHE A 489 13.26 36.34 -2.01
N LEU A 490 13.69 35.27 -2.67
CA LEU A 490 14.21 35.32 -4.04
C LEU A 490 13.08 35.60 -5.05
N PHE A 491 11.89 35.02 -4.87
CA PHE A 491 10.72 35.30 -5.71
C PHE A 491 10.30 36.77 -5.64
N ALA A 492 10.21 37.34 -4.44
CA ALA A 492 9.90 38.78 -4.25
C ALA A 492 11.00 39.72 -4.82
N LEU A 493 12.24 39.25 -4.95
CA LEU A 493 13.32 39.98 -5.63
C LEU A 493 13.19 39.89 -7.16
N LEU A 494 12.91 38.70 -7.69
CA LEU A 494 12.83 38.44 -9.13
C LEU A 494 11.54 39.00 -9.76
N GLU A 495 10.40 38.95 -9.08
CA GLU A 495 9.17 39.61 -9.56
C GLU A 495 9.30 41.13 -9.60
N LYS A 496 10.03 41.72 -8.63
CA LYS A 496 10.31 43.15 -8.56
C LYS A 496 11.25 43.62 -9.69
N HIS A 497 12.10 42.73 -10.20
CA HIS A 497 13.04 43.01 -11.28
C HIS A 497 12.72 42.13 -12.50
N ARG A 498 11.71 42.56 -13.29
CA ARG A 498 11.31 41.98 -14.60
C ARG A 498 12.40 42.13 -15.70
N GLU A 499 13.64 41.78 -15.41
CA GLU A 499 14.75 41.84 -16.34
C GLU A 499 15.03 40.45 -16.91
N LYS A 500 14.89 40.30 -18.25
CA LYS A 500 15.35 39.12 -18.99
C LYS A 500 16.88 39.09 -19.00
N LEU A 501 17.49 38.64 -17.91
CA LEU A 501 18.92 38.42 -17.79
C LEU A 501 19.25 36.94 -18.01
N ASN A 502 20.35 36.69 -18.73
CA ASN A 502 20.80 35.33 -18.99
C ASN A 502 21.39 34.73 -17.70
N CYS A 503 21.18 33.43 -17.47
CA CYS A 503 21.33 32.80 -16.15
C CYS A 503 22.71 33.04 -15.48
N GLN A 504 23.80 33.08 -16.27
CA GLN A 504 25.17 33.31 -15.78
C GLN A 504 25.46 34.76 -15.35
N GLU A 505 24.79 35.76 -15.92
CA GLU A 505 24.98 37.17 -15.52
C GLU A 505 24.25 37.47 -14.22
N ALA A 506 23.02 36.94 -14.06
CA ALA A 506 22.27 37.03 -12.80
C ALA A 506 23.03 36.33 -11.65
N TYR A 507 23.58 35.14 -11.90
CA TYR A 507 24.42 34.40 -10.94
C TYR A 507 25.62 35.24 -10.46
N SER A 508 26.38 35.81 -11.40
CA SER A 508 27.59 36.57 -11.10
C SER A 508 27.30 37.90 -10.39
N LYS A 509 26.20 38.58 -10.78
CA LYS A 509 25.77 39.87 -10.20
C LYS A 509 25.20 39.74 -8.79
N HIS A 510 24.65 38.59 -8.42
CA HIS A 510 23.97 38.39 -7.13
C HIS A 510 24.78 37.61 -6.10
N MET A 511 25.82 36.87 -6.49
CA MET A 511 26.79 36.29 -5.54
C MET A 511 27.35 37.34 -4.56
N THR A 512 27.64 38.56 -5.02
CA THR A 512 28.18 39.66 -4.22
C THR A 512 27.21 40.16 -3.15
N GLU A 513 25.90 40.12 -3.42
CA GLU A 513 24.85 40.43 -2.44
C GLU A 513 24.61 39.25 -1.48
N VAL A 514 24.65 38.01 -1.96
CA VAL A 514 24.57 36.80 -1.12
C VAL A 514 25.68 36.80 -0.05
N THR A 515 26.91 37.18 -0.39
CA THR A 515 28.01 37.35 0.60
C THR A 515 27.77 38.46 1.62
N LYS A 516 26.93 39.46 1.36
CA LYS A 516 26.51 40.48 2.35
C LYS A 516 25.37 40.00 3.24
N VAL A 517 24.56 39.05 2.77
CA VAL A 517 23.51 38.40 3.56
C VAL A 517 24.09 37.33 4.47
N THR A 518 25.18 36.65 4.10
CA THR A 518 25.78 35.56 4.90
C THR A 518 26.08 35.95 6.36
N PRO A 519 26.68 37.11 6.69
CA PRO A 519 26.91 37.52 8.08
C PRO A 519 25.61 37.83 8.85
N LYS A 520 24.58 38.36 8.17
CA LYS A 520 23.27 38.61 8.78
C LYS A 520 22.49 37.32 9.02
N LEU A 521 22.65 36.34 8.13
CA LEU A 521 22.10 35.00 8.29
C LEU A 521 22.81 34.26 9.45
N LEU A 522 24.14 34.38 9.55
CA LEU A 522 24.92 33.91 10.70
C LEU A 522 24.47 34.54 12.02
N ALA A 523 24.25 35.86 12.05
CA ALA A 523 23.74 36.55 13.24
C ALA A 523 22.30 36.11 13.61
N TYR A 524 21.47 35.74 12.63
CA TYR A 524 20.13 35.17 12.84
C TYR A 524 20.18 33.71 13.33
N ILE A 525 21.20 32.95 12.92
CA ILE A 525 21.47 31.57 13.37
C ILE A 525 22.16 31.54 14.75
N GLN A 526 22.82 32.63 15.16
CA GLN A 526 23.55 32.72 16.44
C GLN A 526 22.69 32.97 17.68
N TYR A 527 21.35 33.03 17.55
CA TYR A 527 20.44 33.01 18.69
C TYR A 527 19.53 31.78 18.63
N ASN A 528 19.51 31.02 19.74
CA ASN A 528 18.77 29.76 19.95
C ASN A 528 19.12 28.62 18.98
N VAL A 529 20.29 28.01 19.20
CA VAL A 529 20.52 26.58 18.89
C VAL A 529 20.86 25.83 20.19
N THR A 530 19.88 25.77 21.09
CA THR A 530 19.80 24.70 22.09
C THR A 530 19.10 23.50 21.44
N SER A 531 19.75 22.34 21.46
CA SER A 531 19.19 20.98 21.31
C SER A 531 17.88 20.83 20.51
N ALA A 532 17.94 20.15 19.36
CA ALA A 532 16.75 19.76 18.58
C ALA A 532 15.93 18.61 19.24
N ILE A 533 15.43 18.88 20.45
CA ILE A 533 14.14 18.40 20.96
C ILE A 533 13.17 19.55 20.72
N LEU A 534 12.11 19.36 19.94
CA LEU A 534 10.98 20.30 19.83
C LEU A 534 9.72 19.45 19.51
N ILE A 535 8.67 19.41 20.34
CA ILE A 535 8.23 20.44 21.33
C ILE A 535 7.99 19.86 22.74
N PHE A 536 8.27 20.68 23.77
CA PHE A 536 7.84 20.44 25.14
C PHE A 536 6.32 20.72 25.33
N SER A 537 5.58 19.75 25.85
CA SER A 537 4.38 19.99 26.65
C SER A 537 4.33 18.97 27.80
N THR A 538 3.77 19.35 28.95
CA THR A 538 3.88 18.56 30.19
C THR A 538 2.52 18.08 30.71
N LYS A 539 2.56 16.92 31.41
CA LYS A 539 1.48 16.22 32.12
C LYS A 539 0.55 15.38 31.22
N LYS A 540 0.23 14.13 31.57
CA LYS A 540 0.64 13.31 32.73
C LYS A 540 0.61 11.83 32.33
N ASP A 541 1.55 11.06 32.85
CA ASP A 541 1.77 9.60 32.69
C ASP A 541 2.67 9.18 31.51
N ASN A 542 3.42 8.10 31.72
CA ASN A 542 4.75 7.86 31.10
C ASN A 542 4.71 6.94 29.86
N THR A 543 4.46 7.49 28.67
CA THR A 543 4.85 6.87 27.39
C THR A 543 5.48 7.92 26.48
N LYS A 544 6.74 7.70 26.09
CA LYS A 544 7.50 8.65 25.25
C LYS A 544 7.30 8.37 23.76
N VAL A 545 6.26 8.96 23.18
CA VAL A 545 6.23 9.25 21.73
C VAL A 545 6.97 10.58 21.51
N ALA A 546 7.71 10.70 20.41
CA ALA A 546 8.54 11.88 20.13
C ALA A 546 8.00 12.64 18.92
N ASP A 547 7.15 13.62 19.19
CA ASP A 547 6.55 14.46 18.14
C ASP A 547 7.50 15.59 17.73
N VAL A 548 7.80 15.68 16.43
CA VAL A 548 8.44 16.86 15.82
C VAL A 548 7.37 17.77 15.25
N ILE A 549 6.82 18.63 16.11
CA ILE A 549 5.78 19.60 15.74
C ILE A 549 6.45 20.86 15.21
N ILE A 550 6.25 21.18 13.92
CA ILE A 550 6.65 22.46 13.34
C ILE A 550 5.40 23.30 13.06
N GLY A 551 4.94 24.01 14.09
CA GLY A 551 3.94 25.05 13.93
C GLY A 551 4.55 26.25 13.18
N SER A 552 3.96 26.65 12.05
CA SER A 552 4.43 27.82 11.31
C SER A 552 3.29 28.71 10.83
N MET A 553 3.30 29.97 11.24
CA MET A 553 2.82 31.06 10.39
C MET A 553 3.59 30.99 9.06
N LEU A 554 2.89 30.70 7.95
CA LEU A 554 3.18 31.04 6.54
C LEU A 554 2.44 30.04 5.64
N TYR A 555 1.41 30.52 4.92
CA TYR A 555 0.36 29.67 4.36
C TYR A 555 0.67 29.01 2.99
N ASN A 556 1.63 29.50 2.21
CA ASN A 556 1.61 29.23 0.75
C ASN A 556 2.56 28.13 0.23
N TYR A 557 3.67 27.81 0.93
CA TYR A 557 4.70 26.88 0.45
C TYR A 557 5.43 26.19 1.60
N ARG A 558 5.60 24.86 1.54
CA ARG A 558 6.42 24.08 2.48
C ARG A 558 7.35 23.13 1.70
N VAL A 559 8.64 23.13 2.06
CA VAL A 559 9.69 22.31 1.43
C VAL A 559 10.44 21.56 2.51
N PHE A 560 10.48 20.24 2.41
CA PHE A 560 11.18 19.36 3.33
C PHE A 560 12.21 18.52 2.57
N VAL A 561 13.44 18.50 3.06
CA VAL A 561 14.47 17.54 2.63
C VAL A 561 14.71 16.58 3.78
N ILE A 562 14.51 15.29 3.53
CA ILE A 562 14.74 14.22 4.50
C ILE A 562 16.04 13.52 4.09
N SER A 563 17.09 13.66 4.89
CA SER A 563 18.42 13.08 4.65
C SER A 563 18.65 11.88 5.58
N THR A 564 19.12 10.76 5.04
CA THR A 564 19.36 9.51 5.80
C THR A 564 20.86 9.26 5.99
N GLY A 565 21.46 9.89 7.00
CA GLY A 565 22.88 9.71 7.33
C GLY A 565 23.14 8.49 8.23
N SER A 566 23.94 7.52 7.75
CA SER A 566 24.20 6.24 8.45
C SER A 566 25.70 5.88 8.64
N LYS A 567 26.60 6.88 8.70
CA LYS A 567 28.05 6.64 8.87
C LYS A 567 28.74 7.59 9.84
N TYR A 568 28.65 7.34 11.16
CA TYR A 568 29.72 7.70 12.13
C TYR A 568 29.78 6.68 13.28
N ARG A 569 31.00 6.44 13.80
CA ARG A 569 31.28 5.51 14.92
C ARG A 569 31.05 6.17 16.28
N HIS A 570 30.90 5.34 17.31
CA HIS A 570 30.72 5.72 18.73
C HIS A 570 31.56 6.90 19.20
N TYR A 571 30.99 7.73 20.09
CA TYR A 571 31.54 8.02 21.43
C TYR A 571 30.41 8.45 22.38
N GLU A 572 30.57 8.16 23.66
CA GLU A 572 29.59 8.30 24.74
C GLU A 572 30.02 9.44 25.69
N ILE A 573 29.16 10.44 25.94
CA ILE A 573 29.38 11.43 27.02
C ILE A 573 28.05 11.76 27.70
N VAL A 574 27.98 11.45 29.00
CA VAL A 574 26.93 11.88 29.94
C VAL A 574 27.27 13.26 30.49
N SER A 575 26.30 14.18 30.58
CA SER A 575 26.46 15.39 31.43
C SER A 575 25.17 15.81 32.12
N LYS A 576 25.23 15.83 33.46
CA LYS A 576 24.33 16.58 34.35
C LYS A 576 24.56 18.09 34.22
N ASP A 577 23.55 18.84 34.64
CA ASP A 577 23.55 20.23 35.13
C ASP A 577 24.89 21.01 35.07
N MET A 578 24.95 22.11 34.31
CA MET A 578 25.43 23.41 34.83
C MET A 578 25.21 24.58 33.84
N GLU A 579 25.42 25.79 34.37
CA GLU A 579 24.95 27.08 33.87
C GLU A 579 25.75 27.66 32.68
N THR A 580 25.17 28.71 32.09
CA THR A 580 25.70 29.50 30.98
C THR A 580 27.02 30.22 31.29
N SER A 581 28.15 29.65 30.88
CA SER A 581 29.18 30.35 30.09
C SER A 581 30.17 29.35 29.45
N ASN A 582 30.78 29.73 28.33
CA ASN A 582 31.80 28.96 27.59
C ASN A 582 31.37 27.60 26.98
N MET A 583 30.62 27.66 25.87
CA MET A 583 30.62 26.58 24.87
C MET A 583 30.99 27.11 23.48
N LEU A 584 32.29 27.24 23.21
CA LEU A 584 32.83 27.48 21.86
C LEU A 584 33.87 26.41 21.44
N HIS A 585 33.87 25.25 22.12
CA HIS A 585 34.86 24.18 21.94
C HIS A 585 34.18 22.79 21.87
N MET A 586 33.36 22.54 20.85
CA MET A 586 32.97 21.16 20.44
C MET A 586 32.31 21.05 19.05
N LEU A 587 32.73 21.87 18.07
CA LEU A 587 32.29 21.78 16.66
C LEU A 587 33.45 21.61 15.66
N CYS A 588 34.54 20.97 16.10
CA CYS A 588 35.70 20.60 15.29
C CYS A 588 36.36 19.33 15.83
N TYR A 589 37.21 18.72 15.00
CA TYR A 589 37.80 17.37 15.09
C TYR A 589 36.82 16.25 14.68
N ASP A 590 37.11 15.41 13.68
CA ASP A 590 38.38 15.18 12.97
C ASP A 590 38.37 15.72 11.52
N CYS A 591 39.32 16.60 11.20
CA CYS A 591 39.57 17.10 9.85
C CYS A 591 40.87 16.49 9.30
N LYS A 592 40.76 15.44 8.48
CA LYS A 592 41.88 14.97 7.63
C LYS A 592 41.84 15.44 6.17
N ASP A 593 40.89 16.32 5.84
CA ASP A 593 40.94 17.19 4.67
C ASP A 593 40.78 18.65 5.11
N GLY A 594 41.68 19.52 4.62
CA GLY A 594 42.00 20.83 5.22
C GLY A 594 40.90 21.90 5.31
N PRO A 595 41.26 23.17 5.63
CA PRO A 595 40.36 24.18 6.22
C PRO A 595 39.15 24.66 5.39
N ASN A 596 38.93 24.09 4.20
CA ASN A 596 37.76 24.34 3.36
C ASN A 596 36.65 23.28 3.49
N THR A 597 36.78 22.23 4.31
CA THR A 597 35.83 21.10 4.29
C THR A 597 34.43 21.45 4.82
N GLY A 598 34.32 22.22 5.91
CA GLY A 598 33.03 22.74 6.38
C GLY A 598 32.39 23.73 5.39
N ALA A 599 33.19 24.63 4.83
CA ALA A 599 32.76 25.53 3.76
C ALA A 599 32.30 24.76 2.51
N LYS A 600 32.98 23.68 2.11
CA LYS A 600 32.58 22.79 1.00
C LYS A 600 31.28 22.04 1.29
N LEU A 601 31.02 21.63 2.54
CA LEU A 601 29.76 20.99 2.93
C LEU A 601 28.60 21.98 2.87
N ILE A 602 28.76 23.18 3.43
CA ILE A 602 27.77 24.26 3.36
C ILE A 602 27.57 24.70 1.90
N PHE A 603 28.64 24.85 1.12
CA PHE A 603 28.56 25.21 -0.30
C PHE A 603 27.92 24.11 -1.14
N ARG A 604 28.15 22.82 -0.84
CA ARG A 604 27.44 21.70 -1.47
C ARG A 604 25.97 21.65 -1.06
N ALA A 605 25.63 21.96 0.20
CA ALA A 605 24.25 22.06 0.64
C ALA A 605 23.54 23.24 -0.05
N VAL A 606 24.14 24.43 -0.10
CA VAL A 606 23.63 25.61 -0.82
C VAL A 606 23.54 25.35 -2.32
N TYR A 607 24.52 24.68 -2.93
CA TYR A 607 24.49 24.31 -4.35
C TYR A 607 23.40 23.28 -4.65
N LYS A 608 23.21 22.28 -3.78
CA LYS A 608 22.05 21.36 -3.85
C LYS A 608 20.75 22.16 -3.69
N LEU A 609 20.59 22.99 -2.66
CA LEU A 609 19.37 23.80 -2.43
C LEU A 609 19.05 24.74 -3.60
N PHE A 610 20.06 25.38 -4.18
CA PHE A 610 19.90 26.24 -5.37
C PHE A 610 19.55 25.40 -6.60
N GLY A 611 20.20 24.26 -6.78
CA GLY A 611 19.85 23.28 -7.82
C GLY A 611 18.43 22.74 -7.66
N LEU A 612 17.97 22.50 -6.44
CA LEU A 612 16.63 21.99 -6.11
C LEU A 612 15.54 23.06 -6.19
N ALA A 613 15.84 24.32 -5.90
CA ALA A 613 14.93 25.43 -6.18
C ALA A 613 14.74 25.64 -7.68
N ASN A 614 15.82 25.54 -8.47
CA ASN A 614 15.73 25.50 -9.93
C ASN A 614 15.01 24.23 -10.42
N LEU A 615 15.24 23.07 -9.78
CA LEU A 615 14.55 21.82 -10.15
C LEU A 615 13.05 21.91 -9.85
N ALA A 616 12.63 22.49 -8.73
CA ALA A 616 11.22 22.71 -8.40
C ALA A 616 10.55 23.65 -9.42
N MET A 617 11.22 24.75 -9.79
CA MET A 617 10.77 25.63 -10.88
C MET A 617 10.69 24.88 -12.23
N CYS A 618 11.66 24.03 -12.54
CA CYS A 618 11.60 23.16 -13.70
C CYS A 618 10.48 22.12 -13.59
N VAL A 619 10.17 21.58 -12.42
CA VAL A 619 9.07 20.61 -12.21
C VAL A 619 7.72 21.29 -12.42
N ASP A 620 7.49 22.50 -11.90
CA ASP A 620 6.24 23.23 -12.18
C ASP A 620 6.11 23.58 -13.67
N LEU A 621 7.19 24.02 -14.32
CA LEU A 621 7.22 24.28 -15.77
C LEU A 621 6.99 23.00 -16.59
N ILE A 622 7.63 21.88 -16.23
CA ILE A 622 7.45 20.57 -16.87
C ILE A 622 6.03 20.06 -16.64
N HIS A 623 5.46 20.26 -15.45
CA HIS A 623 4.10 19.83 -15.12
C HIS A 623 3.08 20.61 -15.96
N GLU A 624 3.22 21.93 -16.09
CA GLU A 624 2.35 22.73 -16.96
C GLU A 624 2.62 22.48 -18.46
N GLU A 625 3.85 22.17 -18.88
CA GLU A 625 4.15 21.77 -20.25
C GLU A 625 3.58 20.38 -20.59
N ILE A 626 3.65 19.42 -19.65
CA ILE A 626 3.00 18.11 -19.76
C ILE A 626 1.48 18.28 -19.86
N LYS A 627 0.86 19.09 -18.98
CA LYS A 627 -0.57 19.43 -19.07
C LYS A 627 -0.91 20.08 -20.41
N ALA A 628 -0.11 21.03 -20.89
CA ALA A 628 -0.33 21.69 -22.17
C ALA A 628 -0.23 20.71 -23.35
N LYS A 629 0.76 19.80 -23.34
CA LYS A 629 0.91 18.74 -24.35
C LYS A 629 -0.24 17.74 -24.32
N PHE A 630 -0.72 17.32 -23.16
CA PHE A 630 -1.90 16.47 -23.04
C PHE A 630 -3.19 17.19 -23.48
N ARG A 631 -3.39 18.47 -23.12
CA ARG A 631 -4.53 19.28 -23.64
C ARG A 631 -4.47 19.42 -25.16
N TRP A 632 -3.30 19.73 -25.72
CA TRP A 632 -3.09 19.83 -27.17
C TRP A 632 -3.36 18.50 -27.88
N LEU A 633 -2.88 17.39 -27.31
CA LEU A 633 -3.12 16.05 -27.84
C LEU A 633 -4.62 15.72 -27.82
N ASN A 634 -5.29 15.92 -26.67
CA ASN A 634 -6.73 15.68 -26.50
C ASN A 634 -7.58 16.53 -27.45
N HIS A 635 -7.21 17.80 -27.69
CA HIS A 635 -7.84 18.64 -28.72
C HIS A 635 -7.58 18.10 -30.14
N LYS A 636 -6.36 17.65 -30.44
CA LYS A 636 -6.02 17.09 -31.77
C LYS A 636 -6.71 15.77 -32.10
N ILE A 637 -7.04 14.96 -31.09
CA ILE A 637 -7.78 13.69 -31.25
C ILE A 637 -9.29 13.83 -30.96
N GLY A 638 -9.80 15.07 -30.83
CA GLY A 638 -11.24 15.35 -30.73
C GLY A 638 -11.90 15.00 -29.39
N ILE A 639 -11.13 14.82 -28.32
CA ILE A 639 -11.65 14.54 -26.96
C ILE A 639 -12.12 15.82 -26.24
N ILE A 640 -11.58 16.99 -26.63
CA ILE A 640 -11.96 18.29 -26.07
C ILE A 640 -12.30 19.24 -27.22
N GLU A 641 -13.50 19.84 -27.19
CA GLU A 641 -13.89 20.91 -28.10
C GLU A 641 -13.15 22.22 -27.75
N GLY A 642 -12.71 22.96 -28.77
CA GLY A 642 -11.83 24.12 -28.58
C GLY A 642 -12.50 25.31 -27.89
N GLU A 643 -11.83 25.87 -26.87
CA GLU A 643 -12.21 27.14 -26.27
C GLU A 643 -12.10 28.30 -27.28
N LYS A 644 -13.10 29.20 -27.28
CA LYS A 644 -13.05 30.45 -28.06
C LYS A 644 -12.27 31.49 -27.27
N ASP A 645 -11.22 32.05 -27.88
CA ASP A 645 -10.34 33.06 -27.26
C ASP A 645 -11.11 34.27 -26.71
N LEU A 646 -10.97 34.52 -25.40
CA LEU A 646 -11.41 35.74 -24.74
C LEU A 646 -10.42 36.88 -24.97
N VAL A 647 -10.67 37.68 -26.01
CA VAL A 647 -9.88 38.88 -26.32
C VAL A 647 -10.10 39.96 -25.25
N VAL A 648 -9.07 40.25 -24.46
CA VAL A 648 -9.04 41.37 -23.51
C VAL A 648 -9.04 42.70 -24.27
N THR A 649 -10.14 43.46 -24.15
CA THR A 649 -10.29 44.76 -24.80
C THR A 649 -9.51 45.87 -24.08
N LYS A 650 -8.39 46.31 -24.67
CA LYS A 650 -7.79 47.62 -24.34
C LYS A 650 -8.47 48.72 -25.16
N LYS A 651 -9.18 49.63 -24.48
CA LYS A 651 -9.71 50.85 -25.09
C LYS A 651 -8.60 51.85 -25.42
N ASP A 652 -8.55 52.22 -26.69
CA ASP A 652 -8.28 53.55 -27.26
C ASP A 652 -7.34 54.53 -26.54
N LYS A 653 -6.23 54.86 -27.23
CA LYS A 653 -5.77 56.26 -27.38
C LYS A 653 -4.98 56.44 -28.70
N ALA A 654 -5.74 56.61 -29.77
CA ALA A 654 -5.59 57.53 -30.92
C ALA A 654 -4.24 57.80 -31.64
N LEU A 655 -4.41 58.05 -32.95
CA LEU A 655 -3.58 58.82 -33.91
C LEU A 655 -2.44 58.11 -34.70
N ASP A 656 -2.86 57.60 -35.87
CA ASP A 656 -2.52 58.20 -37.18
C ASP A 656 -1.11 57.99 -37.79
N ASN A 657 -0.99 57.07 -38.77
CA ASN A 657 -0.99 57.49 -40.18
C ASN A 657 -1.06 56.37 -41.23
N ASN A 658 -1.55 56.74 -42.42
CA ASN A 658 -1.70 55.91 -43.61
C ASN A 658 -0.36 55.39 -44.19
N LYS A 659 -0.34 54.13 -44.65
CA LYS A 659 0.08 53.72 -46.02
C LYS A 659 -0.08 52.22 -46.30
N ARG A 660 -1.05 51.90 -47.17
CA ARG A 660 -0.99 50.80 -48.16
C ARG A 660 -0.38 51.38 -49.46
N PRO A 661 0.09 50.59 -50.47
CA PRO A 661 -0.72 49.54 -51.12
C PRO A 661 0.03 48.33 -51.75
N SER A 662 -0.75 47.43 -52.37
CA SER A 662 -0.40 46.59 -53.55
C SER A 662 0.60 45.42 -53.30
N THR A 663 0.56 44.24 -53.95
CA THR A 663 -0.39 43.44 -54.77
C THR A 663 -0.02 41.93 -54.56
N THR A 664 -0.57 40.86 -55.15
CA THR A 664 -1.47 40.63 -56.31
C THR A 664 -2.27 39.32 -56.12
N ASP A 665 -3.26 39.07 -56.97
CA ASP A 665 -4.04 37.82 -57.06
C ASP A 665 -3.28 36.61 -57.65
N CYS A 666 -3.84 35.41 -57.45
CA CYS A 666 -4.36 34.61 -58.57
C CYS A 666 -5.23 33.44 -58.09
N ASN A 667 -6.52 33.44 -58.45
CA ASN A 667 -7.47 32.36 -58.27
C ASN A 667 -8.21 32.13 -59.60
N PRO A 668 -8.39 30.88 -60.05
CA PRO A 668 -9.62 30.51 -60.80
C PRO A 668 -10.10 29.07 -60.49
N VAL A 669 -11.37 28.64 -60.64
CA VAL A 669 -12.65 29.31 -60.97
C VAL A 669 -13.81 28.31 -60.74
N MET A 670 -14.97 28.79 -60.23
CA MET A 670 -16.36 28.27 -60.44
C MET A 670 -16.77 26.82 -60.07
N ASN A 671 -18.06 26.48 -59.82
CA ASN A 671 -19.27 27.22 -59.36
C ASN A 671 -20.41 26.18 -59.10
N THR A 672 -21.61 26.66 -58.77
CA THR A 672 -22.93 26.01 -58.64
C THR A 672 -23.24 25.46 -57.24
N ASN A 673 -24.09 26.11 -56.43
CA ASN A 673 -25.56 26.35 -56.54
C ASN A 673 -26.36 25.20 -55.89
N ASP A 674 -27.41 25.41 -55.09
CA ASP A 674 -27.98 26.64 -54.50
C ASP A 674 -29.05 26.25 -53.43
N LYS A 675 -29.39 27.19 -52.53
CA LYS A 675 -30.62 27.23 -51.67
C LYS A 675 -30.85 26.17 -50.56
N MET A 676 -31.72 26.42 -49.56
CA MET A 676 -32.02 27.59 -48.68
C MET A 676 -33.16 27.19 -47.71
N ILE A 677 -33.32 27.91 -46.57
CA ILE A 677 -34.56 28.04 -45.76
C ILE A 677 -34.99 26.77 -44.97
N GLU A 678 -35.50 26.81 -43.74
CA GLU A 678 -35.38 27.69 -42.55
C GLU A 678 -36.29 27.10 -41.44
N ASN A 679 -35.95 27.28 -40.15
CA ASN A 679 -36.87 27.34 -38.97
C ASN A 679 -37.78 26.11 -38.66
N GLU A 680 -38.29 25.87 -37.44
CA GLU A 680 -38.01 26.27 -36.04
C GLU A 680 -38.76 25.27 -35.12
N ASN A 681 -38.39 25.18 -33.82
CA ASN A 681 -39.21 24.97 -32.59
C ASN A 681 -40.48 24.03 -32.61
N GLU A 682 -40.89 23.30 -31.56
CA GLU A 682 -40.56 23.26 -30.14
C GLU A 682 -41.12 21.98 -29.44
N ALA A 683 -40.70 21.74 -28.19
CA ALA A 683 -41.50 21.23 -27.05
C ALA A 683 -42.09 19.77 -26.96
N ARG A 684 -41.53 19.05 -25.97
CA ARG A 684 -42.20 18.34 -24.83
C ARG A 684 -42.86 16.94 -24.96
N LYS A 685 -42.28 16.03 -24.16
CA LYS A 685 -42.90 15.07 -23.19
C LYS A 685 -44.11 14.21 -23.64
N LEU A 686 -43.93 12.88 -23.57
CA LEU A 686 -44.61 11.98 -22.59
C LEU A 686 -44.17 10.51 -22.76
N MET A 687 -43.94 9.82 -21.63
CA MET A 687 -43.92 8.34 -21.53
C MET A 687 -45.38 7.83 -21.46
N PRO A 688 -45.70 6.58 -21.87
CA PRO A 688 -45.61 5.47 -20.92
C PRO A 688 -45.22 4.08 -21.49
N ASN A 689 -44.95 3.18 -20.54
CA ASN A 689 -44.68 1.74 -20.67
C ASN A 689 -45.62 0.95 -21.60
N ASN A 690 -45.13 -0.18 -22.12
CA ASN A 690 -45.87 -1.44 -21.97
C ASN A 690 -44.94 -2.67 -21.98
N ASN A 691 -45.17 -3.59 -21.03
CA ASN A 691 -44.71 -4.96 -21.10
C ASN A 691 -45.65 -5.77 -22.01
N ILE A 692 -45.15 -6.85 -22.62
CA ILE A 692 -45.78 -8.19 -22.67
C ILE A 692 -44.75 -9.18 -23.24
N ALA A 693 -44.64 -10.35 -22.61
CA ALA A 693 -43.79 -11.44 -23.07
C ALA A 693 -44.52 -12.34 -24.08
N HIS A 694 -43.79 -13.15 -24.86
CA HIS A 694 -44.04 -14.60 -25.02
C HIS A 694 -43.04 -15.28 -25.98
N THR A 695 -42.42 -16.38 -25.50
CA THR A 695 -42.17 -17.70 -26.17
C THR A 695 -41.95 -17.76 -27.71
N HIS A 696 -41.05 -18.57 -28.31
CA HIS A 696 -40.28 -19.75 -27.85
C HIS A 696 -39.11 -20.06 -28.86
N PRO A 697 -38.31 -21.16 -28.75
CA PRO A 697 -36.93 -21.20 -29.23
C PRO A 697 -36.71 -21.86 -30.60
N ILE A 698 -35.51 -21.65 -31.17
CA ILE A 698 -34.95 -22.50 -32.23
C ILE A 698 -33.76 -23.29 -31.68
N LYS A 699 -33.81 -24.62 -31.80
CA LYS A 699 -32.71 -25.54 -31.49
C LYS A 699 -31.81 -25.75 -32.71
N ILE A 700 -30.51 -25.77 -32.43
CA ILE A 700 -29.52 -26.76 -32.90
C ILE A 700 -29.57 -27.15 -34.38
N ASN A 701 -28.48 -26.89 -35.10
CA ASN A 701 -27.93 -27.96 -35.94
C ASN A 701 -26.40 -28.00 -35.88
N SER A 702 -25.88 -29.19 -35.58
CA SER A 702 -24.46 -29.51 -35.56
C SER A 702 -24.02 -30.01 -36.93
N ASN A 703 -22.77 -29.72 -37.34
CA ASN A 703 -22.01 -30.69 -38.14
C ASN A 703 -20.49 -30.48 -37.99
N LYS A 704 -19.76 -31.59 -38.10
CA LYS A 704 -18.29 -31.69 -37.96
C LYS A 704 -17.58 -31.62 -39.32
N GLU A 705 -16.25 -31.69 -39.23
CA GLU A 705 -15.30 -32.30 -40.18
C GLU A 705 -14.52 -31.42 -41.17
N THR A 706 -13.31 -31.05 -40.73
CA THR A 706 -12.00 -31.31 -41.38
C THR A 706 -11.79 -30.96 -42.86
N LEU A 707 -10.79 -30.10 -43.16
CA LEU A 707 -9.47 -30.54 -43.71
C LEU A 707 -8.48 -29.39 -44.04
N HIS A 708 -7.21 -29.69 -43.75
CA HIS A 708 -5.95 -29.25 -44.40
C HIS A 708 -5.36 -27.83 -44.35
N GLN A 709 -4.02 -27.87 -44.44
CA GLN A 709 -3.04 -26.78 -44.41
C GLN A 709 -2.50 -26.46 -45.82
N ARG A 710 -1.83 -25.30 -45.92
CA ARG A 710 -0.69 -24.91 -46.81
C ARG A 710 -0.94 -23.93 -47.97
N ALA A 711 0.13 -23.17 -48.22
CA ALA A 711 0.39 -22.15 -49.26
C ALA A 711 -0.44 -20.84 -49.14
N ALA A 712 0.08 -19.64 -48.83
CA ALA A 712 1.37 -18.92 -49.02
C ALA A 712 1.40 -17.95 -50.23
N ALA A 713 1.95 -16.74 -49.97
CA ALA A 713 2.24 -15.62 -50.88
C ALA A 713 1.02 -14.88 -51.51
N THR A 714 0.83 -13.58 -51.23
CA THR A 714 1.62 -12.52 -51.88
C THR A 714 1.77 -11.24 -51.04
N LYS A 715 3.03 -10.97 -50.67
CA LYS A 715 3.74 -9.68 -50.55
C LYS A 715 2.99 -8.36 -50.81
N GLY A 716 3.03 -7.45 -49.82
CA GLY A 716 2.69 -6.03 -49.94
C GLY A 716 3.45 -5.16 -48.94
N LYS A 717 4.70 -4.82 -49.27
CA LYS A 717 5.69 -4.05 -48.47
C LYS A 717 5.12 -2.89 -47.62
N LEU A 718 5.56 -2.78 -46.37
CA LEU A 718 6.25 -1.56 -45.92
C LEU A 718 7.26 -1.85 -44.79
N LEU A 719 8.53 -1.58 -45.07
CA LEU A 719 9.64 -1.54 -44.11
C LEU A 719 10.22 -0.13 -44.21
N PHE A 720 10.49 0.55 -43.08
CA PHE A 720 11.82 1.13 -42.79
C PHE A 720 11.88 1.79 -41.38
N LYS A 721 12.83 1.30 -40.59
CA LYS A 721 13.74 2.02 -39.66
C LYS A 721 13.25 3.20 -38.79
N SER A 722 13.21 2.95 -37.48
CA SER A 722 13.99 3.62 -36.41
C SER A 722 14.39 5.11 -36.56
N ALA A 723 14.14 5.88 -35.48
CA ALA A 723 15.17 6.47 -34.58
C ALA A 723 14.82 7.88 -34.04
N ILE A 724 15.07 8.08 -32.74
CA ILE A 724 15.52 9.32 -32.06
C ILE A 724 14.63 10.58 -32.13
N CYS A 725 14.08 10.95 -30.96
CA CYS A 725 14.22 12.25 -30.27
C CYS A 725 13.51 12.11 -28.90
N ARG A 726 14.24 12.15 -27.78
CA ARG A 726 14.65 13.34 -27.01
C ARG A 726 13.49 14.04 -26.32
#